data_AF-A0A0L0T500-F1
#
_entry.id   AF-A0A0L0T500-F1
#
_cell.length_a   1.000
_cell.length_b   1.000
_cell.length_c   1.000
_cell.angle_alpha   90.00
_cell.angle_beta   90.00
_cell.angle_gamma   90.00
#
_symmetry.space_group_name_H-M   'P 1'
#
loop_
_entity.id
_entity.type
_entity.pdbx_description
1 polymer ?
#
loop_
_entity_poly.entity_id
_entity_poly.type
_entity_poly.pdbx_seq_one_letter_code
_entity_poly.pdbx_strand_id
1 'polypeptide(L)'
;MGSQKLRQLWSPWDRHEGLSTAIFLAILILSISNVVHALGVRRETPQCLPPSSVASLGWVGTAAGTSTIKQVPAYIVIEADAWSSTYIAATLLQDVMGVNVTVLEYDGDYSGTFSRVASGRVHANLELWPNSKAALYQQFIVQQGLVEDSGMIGYAAKISWYINTAIANAYPTLIFDSWRSYTMNSVLQYLPAYGTTTPARKADGSWLCDSTTYSFCSNGMFVPPQCQANPSGCREYWHVDPSYNMGENEQRIITLGLKLVVVYLGADFASTVTRCANQNSYLCIFYYWKPEILPSTLSLSVVSLPEYNSTCFSQFSASRVGASSNELVCDTSSELLMKISTTSLRLTAPHVSMFFKQFSLKDHDINFLLNDYATTGVTETTACKWIASNRNLWTAWIPAPPANYIMTLDDMASSEVLPIFVVVLCGLFFAATLPTFHLLSRYAGIATVKAQSPRFMQLIALGVFVVTASVALEIASPTITGMCAVRIWLLALGMCTILGSIIVKTMRIYLIFGNRYQMQFNLKDSRLLGGVLAMAAVDLVLLGAWTGAAAPSPIISTVSTTTYTYLCSTSSDTGGTAITAILAIFHALQLLVACWLSFKIRNVGTTYNESKYIALAAYNILLACIVVVPVAVLPINFRAQFVIKCVCILLALGGVLGLLVWRPILEVLLAGADGADAHPKFEPPSLAKLNRRAGSLRNDMAKSDKGEEGVLCGLEARVGQRFAIKQMGGVFRKWTEVDVVLFHHPLPSLQLTPCSSPAKGSQAYTAKVYASPTDSAPDCFILRVGGSSYLVQAKDATDADRWIHDIETTFKAVNAITTGSASHGSGAGSGSHSGNTTAADQSVANRRPQVTLRSGSMAG
;
A
#
# COMPACT_ATOMS: atom_id res chain seq x y z
N MET A 1 51.41 36.65 60.08
CA MET A 1 51.00 37.37 58.86
C MET A 1 50.32 36.36 57.95
N GLY A 2 49.11 36.57 57.42
CA GLY A 2 48.14 37.62 57.72
C GLY A 2 46.76 37.20 57.19
N SER A 3 45.72 37.40 57.99
CA SER A 3 44.34 37.30 57.54
C SER A 3 43.96 38.57 56.76
N GLN A 4 43.47 38.43 55.53
CA GLN A 4 42.47 39.31 54.88
C GLN A 4 42.40 39.03 53.37
N LYS A 5 41.24 38.53 52.92
CA LYS A 5 40.47 38.98 51.74
C LYS A 5 39.37 37.96 51.42
N LEU A 6 38.12 38.33 51.74
CA LEU A 6 36.85 37.94 51.08
C LEU A 6 35.66 38.33 51.99
N ARG A 7 35.60 39.60 52.40
CA ARG A 7 34.40 40.24 52.97
C ARG A 7 34.38 41.72 52.56
N GLN A 8 33.83 42.01 51.39
CA GLN A 8 33.26 43.31 51.02
C GLN A 8 32.62 43.19 49.63
N LEU A 9 31.29 43.24 49.59
CA LEU A 9 30.43 43.76 48.51
C LEU A 9 28.97 43.32 48.80
N TRP A 10 28.39 43.93 49.84
CA TRP A 10 26.94 44.00 50.02
C TRP A 10 26.60 45.48 50.15
N SER A 11 25.88 46.01 49.16
CA SER A 11 25.22 47.32 49.22
C SER A 11 23.71 47.09 49.13
N PRO A 12 22.87 47.90 49.79
CA PRO A 12 21.46 47.61 49.92
C PRO A 12 20.70 48.00 48.64
N TRP A 13 20.17 47.01 47.92
CA TRP A 13 19.24 47.23 46.80
C TRP A 13 17.85 46.65 47.11
N ASP A 14 16.92 47.58 47.23
CA ASP A 14 15.50 47.56 46.88
C ASP A 14 14.59 46.38 47.24
N ARG A 15 13.64 46.72 48.11
CA ARG A 15 12.37 46.01 48.37
C ARG A 15 11.46 45.86 47.14
N HIS A 16 11.82 46.40 45.97
CA HIS A 16 11.04 46.30 44.73
C HIS A 16 11.36 45.03 43.91
N GLU A 17 12.60 44.53 43.95
CA GLU A 17 13.01 43.31 43.22
C GLU A 17 12.26 42.06 43.72
N GLY A 18 12.03 41.96 45.03
CA GLY A 18 11.29 40.86 45.65
C GLY A 18 9.81 40.80 45.22
N LEU A 19 9.20 41.95 44.88
CA LEU A 19 7.82 41.98 44.40
C LEU A 19 7.75 41.55 42.92
N SER A 20 8.66 42.04 42.07
CA SER A 20 8.69 41.65 40.66
C SER A 20 9.06 40.19 40.44
N THR A 21 9.99 39.64 41.23
CA THR A 21 10.31 38.20 41.19
C THR A 21 9.17 37.32 41.70
N ALA A 22 8.46 37.74 42.76
CA ALA A 22 7.26 37.05 43.22
C ALA A 22 6.11 37.12 42.20
N ILE A 23 5.91 38.25 41.52
CA ILE A 23 4.92 38.41 40.44
C ILE A 23 5.29 37.54 39.24
N PHE A 24 6.57 37.47 38.84
CA PHE A 24 7.01 36.58 37.77
C PHE A 24 6.84 35.10 38.13
N LEU A 25 7.17 34.70 39.37
CA LEU A 25 6.88 33.35 39.84
C LEU A 25 5.37 33.07 39.85
N ALA A 26 4.54 34.01 40.33
CA ALA A 26 3.09 33.85 40.35
C ALA A 26 2.51 33.72 38.93
N ILE A 27 2.95 34.53 37.98
CA ILE A 27 2.54 34.44 36.56
C ILE A 27 3.02 33.12 35.95
N LEU A 28 4.24 32.67 36.26
CA LEU A 28 4.77 31.39 35.78
C LEU A 28 4.00 30.20 36.39
N ILE A 29 3.69 30.23 37.69
CA ILE A 29 2.90 29.21 38.38
C ILE A 29 1.46 29.20 37.86
N LEU A 30 0.82 30.36 37.68
CA LEU A 30 -0.53 30.47 37.11
C LEU A 30 -0.58 29.99 35.65
N SER A 31 0.42 30.31 34.83
CA SER A 31 0.49 29.82 33.45
C SER A 31 0.79 28.32 33.37
N ILE A 32 1.65 27.77 34.24
CA ILE A 32 1.84 26.32 34.38
C ILE A 32 0.56 25.65 34.85
N SER A 33 -0.14 26.18 35.86
CA SER A 33 -1.39 25.60 36.37
C SER A 33 -2.49 25.61 35.29
N ASN A 34 -2.64 26.71 34.55
CA ASN A 34 -3.58 26.80 33.43
C ASN A 34 -3.23 25.82 32.30
N VAL A 35 -1.93 25.61 32.00
CA VAL A 35 -1.47 24.62 31.02
C VAL A 35 -1.69 23.18 31.52
N VAL A 36 -1.51 22.91 32.82
CA VAL A 36 -1.76 21.60 33.44
C VAL A 36 -3.26 21.28 33.46
N HIS A 37 -4.14 22.19 33.89
CA HIS A 37 -5.59 22.00 33.78
C HIS A 37 -6.02 21.81 32.32
N ALA A 38 -5.41 22.55 31.38
CA ALA A 38 -5.69 22.36 29.96
C ALA A 38 -5.16 21.04 29.39
N LEU A 39 -4.19 20.36 30.01
CA LEU A 39 -3.58 19.10 29.55
C LEU A 39 -4.11 17.84 30.25
N GLY A 40 -4.55 17.97 31.50
CA GLY A 40 -4.92 16.86 32.38
C GLY A 40 -3.72 16.31 33.15
N VAL A 41 -3.96 15.86 34.38
CA VAL A 41 -2.95 15.23 35.24
C VAL A 41 -2.82 13.76 34.83
N ARG A 42 -1.63 13.34 34.42
CA ARG A 42 -1.35 11.93 34.12
C ARG A 42 -1.25 11.12 35.41
N ARG A 43 -1.93 9.99 35.44
CA ARG A 43 -1.85 8.98 36.50
C ARG A 43 -1.23 7.70 35.97
N GLU A 44 -0.48 7.02 36.82
CA GLU A 44 0.13 5.73 36.49
C GLU A 44 -0.90 4.60 36.66
N THR A 45 -0.79 3.58 35.81
CA THR A 45 -1.64 2.39 35.83
C THR A 45 -0.93 1.27 36.57
N PRO A 46 -1.47 0.75 37.68
CA PRO A 46 -0.78 -0.25 38.47
C PRO A 46 -0.70 -1.58 37.74
N GLN A 47 0.40 -2.30 37.98
CA GLN A 47 0.57 -3.68 37.54
C GLN A 47 0.10 -4.62 38.66
N CYS A 48 -1.11 -5.16 38.51
CA CYS A 48 -1.78 -6.00 39.49
C CYS A 48 -1.69 -7.50 39.18
N LEU A 49 -1.54 -7.89 37.89
CA LEU A 49 -1.55 -9.29 37.47
C LEU A 49 -0.23 -9.68 36.76
N PRO A 50 0.45 -10.77 37.19
CA PRO A 50 1.63 -11.25 36.49
C PRO A 50 1.24 -11.94 35.16
N PRO A 51 2.03 -11.79 34.07
CA PRO A 51 1.72 -12.35 32.75
C PRO A 51 1.34 -13.84 32.72
N SER A 52 1.92 -14.66 33.60
CA SER A 52 1.62 -16.09 33.72
C SER A 52 0.18 -16.38 34.18
N SER A 53 -0.43 -15.49 34.97
CA SER A 53 -1.80 -15.63 35.49
C SER A 53 -2.90 -15.37 34.46
N VAL A 54 -2.55 -14.70 33.35
CA VAL A 54 -3.46 -14.29 32.27
C VAL A 54 -3.18 -14.99 30.94
N ALA A 55 -2.10 -15.79 30.86
CA ALA A 55 -1.69 -16.51 29.64
C ALA A 55 -2.80 -17.38 29.01
N SER A 56 -3.72 -17.91 29.82
CA SER A 56 -4.88 -18.69 29.35
C SER A 56 -5.88 -17.88 28.51
N LEU A 57 -5.81 -16.55 28.53
CA LEU A 57 -6.67 -15.63 27.77
C LEU A 57 -6.07 -15.25 26.39
N GLY A 58 -4.85 -15.70 26.08
CA GLY A 58 -4.24 -15.58 24.75
C GLY A 58 -3.69 -14.20 24.37
N TRP A 59 -3.76 -13.20 25.26
CA TRP A 59 -3.33 -11.82 25.00
C TRP A 59 -1.89 -11.53 25.47
N VAL A 60 -1.64 -11.68 26.77
CA VAL A 60 -0.35 -11.46 27.45
C VAL A 60 0.12 -12.78 28.04
N GLY A 61 1.44 -13.01 28.07
CA GLY A 61 2.03 -14.27 28.58
C GLY A 61 2.14 -15.42 27.57
N THR A 62 1.57 -15.27 26.36
CA THR A 62 1.88 -16.16 25.23
C THR A 62 3.32 -15.96 24.80
N ALA A 63 4.14 -17.02 24.85
CA ALA A 63 5.55 -16.96 24.47
C ALA A 63 5.69 -16.59 22.98
N ALA A 64 6.25 -15.42 22.69
CA ALA A 64 6.64 -15.04 21.34
C ALA A 64 7.90 -15.82 20.94
N GLY A 65 7.71 -16.95 20.25
CA GLY A 65 8.80 -17.65 19.57
C GLY A 65 9.32 -16.86 18.38
N THR A 66 10.47 -17.26 17.83
CA THR A 66 11.07 -16.66 16.62
C THR A 66 10.18 -16.75 15.37
N SER A 67 9.14 -17.59 15.40
CA SER A 67 8.13 -17.78 14.36
C SER A 67 6.80 -17.04 14.62
N THR A 68 6.71 -16.17 15.63
CA THR A 68 5.48 -15.42 15.94
C THR A 68 5.71 -13.92 15.96
N ILE A 69 4.86 -13.19 15.24
CA ILE A 69 4.77 -11.72 15.33
C ILE A 69 3.52 -11.38 16.14
N LYS A 70 3.72 -10.64 17.23
CA LYS A 70 2.65 -9.99 17.98
C LYS A 70 2.45 -8.57 17.42
N GLN A 71 1.21 -8.16 17.19
CA GLN A 71 0.90 -6.79 16.79
C GLN A 71 1.34 -5.78 17.87
N VAL A 72 1.70 -4.58 17.43
CA VAL A 72 1.99 -3.46 18.33
C VAL A 72 0.74 -3.17 19.17
N PRO A 73 0.84 -3.08 20.50
CA PRO A 73 -0.25 -2.68 21.38
C PRO A 73 -0.98 -1.42 20.90
N ALA A 74 -2.31 -1.42 20.99
CA ALA A 74 -3.08 -0.19 20.87
C ALA A 74 -2.67 0.78 22.00
N TYR A 75 -2.66 2.08 21.69
CA TYR A 75 -2.48 3.14 22.69
C TYR A 75 -3.85 3.74 23.01
N ILE A 76 -4.23 3.76 24.28
CA ILE A 76 -5.55 4.18 24.75
C ILE A 76 -5.37 5.18 25.89
N VAL A 77 -6.11 6.28 25.82
CA VAL A 77 -6.15 7.31 26.87
C VAL A 77 -7.54 7.28 27.48
N ILE A 78 -7.65 7.08 28.80
CA ILE A 78 -8.94 7.08 29.50
C ILE A 78 -8.99 8.32 30.39
N GLU A 79 -10.07 9.09 30.26
CA GLU A 79 -10.40 10.16 31.18
C GLU A 79 -10.97 9.55 32.45
N ALA A 80 -10.30 9.80 33.58
CA ALA A 80 -10.80 9.46 34.90
C ALA A 80 -11.49 10.68 35.51
N ASP A 81 -12.72 10.47 35.97
CA ASP A 81 -13.30 11.27 37.05
C ASP A 81 -12.73 10.79 38.40
N ALA A 82 -13.22 11.30 39.53
CA ALA A 82 -12.59 11.16 40.86
C ALA A 82 -12.49 9.73 41.46
N TRP A 83 -12.61 8.66 40.66
CA TRP A 83 -12.96 7.31 41.11
C TRP A 83 -12.11 6.15 40.58
N SER A 84 -12.04 5.09 41.39
CA SER A 84 -11.29 3.86 41.13
C SER A 84 -11.84 2.99 39.98
N SER A 85 -13.04 3.29 39.47
CA SER A 85 -13.71 2.56 38.38
C SER A 85 -12.83 2.51 37.12
N THR A 86 -12.27 3.66 36.74
CA THR A 86 -11.36 3.83 35.59
C THR A 86 -10.07 3.03 35.75
N TYR A 87 -9.54 2.93 36.97
CA TYR A 87 -8.30 2.20 37.26
C TYR A 87 -8.48 0.69 37.07
N ILE A 88 -9.66 0.12 37.38
CA ILE A 88 -9.95 -1.30 37.06
C ILE A 88 -9.89 -1.52 35.55
N ALA A 89 -10.59 -0.68 34.78
CA ALA A 89 -10.64 -0.80 33.32
C ALA A 89 -9.25 -0.65 32.70
N ALA A 90 -8.47 0.33 33.16
CA ALA A 90 -7.12 0.61 32.69
C ALA A 90 -6.14 -0.54 32.99
N THR A 91 -6.16 -1.08 34.21
CA THR A 91 -5.32 -2.23 34.59
C THR A 91 -5.70 -3.49 33.81
N LEU A 92 -6.98 -3.79 33.61
CA LEU A 92 -7.38 -4.97 32.84
C LEU A 92 -6.94 -4.87 31.37
N LEU A 93 -7.08 -3.69 30.76
CA LEU A 93 -6.57 -3.42 29.40
C LEU A 93 -5.04 -3.59 29.32
N GLN A 94 -4.31 -3.09 30.32
CA GLN A 94 -2.85 -3.20 30.38
C GLN A 94 -2.38 -4.64 30.64
N ASP A 95 -2.71 -5.20 31.81
CA ASP A 95 -2.10 -6.44 32.30
C ASP A 95 -2.67 -7.68 31.58
N VAL A 96 -3.95 -7.67 31.22
CA VAL A 96 -4.60 -8.80 30.53
C VAL A 96 -4.44 -8.65 29.02
N MET A 97 -4.89 -7.54 28.44
CA MET A 97 -4.97 -7.35 26.99
C MET A 97 -3.67 -6.79 26.37
N GLY A 98 -2.70 -6.37 27.19
CA GLY A 98 -1.42 -5.86 26.71
C GLY A 98 -1.55 -4.56 25.93
N VAL A 99 -2.53 -3.72 26.28
CA VAL A 99 -2.80 -2.40 25.69
C VAL A 99 -2.00 -1.34 26.44
N ASN A 100 -1.41 -0.38 25.73
CA ASN A 100 -0.71 0.73 26.35
C ASN A 100 -1.74 1.78 26.81
N VAL A 101 -2.10 1.77 28.10
CA VAL A 101 -3.09 2.69 28.66
C VAL A 101 -2.42 3.92 29.28
N THR A 102 -3.10 5.06 29.26
CA THR A 102 -2.76 6.25 30.03
C THR A 102 -4.02 6.82 30.64
N VAL A 103 -4.02 7.05 31.95
CA VAL A 103 -5.14 7.69 32.65
C VAL A 103 -4.86 9.18 32.80
N LEU A 104 -5.86 10.01 32.48
CA LEU A 104 -5.82 11.47 32.65
C LEU A 104 -6.99 11.94 33.52
N GLU A 105 -6.69 12.70 34.56
CA GLU A 105 -7.68 13.38 35.40
C GLU A 105 -7.75 14.88 35.06
N TYR A 106 -8.95 15.47 35.07
CA TYR A 106 -9.17 16.89 34.82
C TYR A 106 -9.90 17.53 36.01
N ASP A 107 -9.15 18.12 36.94
CA ASP A 107 -9.71 18.74 38.15
C ASP A 107 -10.84 19.75 37.83
N GLY A 108 -12.07 19.39 38.19
CA GLY A 108 -13.24 20.28 38.19
C GLY A 108 -13.90 20.57 36.84
N ASP A 109 -13.24 20.35 35.70
CA ASP A 109 -13.83 20.57 34.36
C ASP A 109 -14.45 19.31 33.75
N TYR A 110 -15.61 18.92 34.28
CA TYR A 110 -16.49 17.90 33.72
C TYR A 110 -17.36 18.41 32.56
N SER A 111 -17.15 19.65 32.09
CA SER A 111 -17.91 20.23 30.98
C SER A 111 -17.31 19.84 29.63
N GLY A 112 -15.99 19.71 29.56
CA GLY A 112 -15.23 19.42 28.34
C GLY A 112 -15.22 17.96 27.86
N THR A 113 -15.64 16.98 28.66
CA THR A 113 -15.45 15.53 28.40
C THR A 113 -15.92 15.09 27.02
N PHE A 114 -17.14 15.46 26.60
CA PHE A 114 -17.65 15.13 25.26
C PHE A 114 -16.79 15.70 24.14
N SER A 115 -16.27 16.92 24.31
CA SER A 115 -15.36 17.55 23.33
C SER A 115 -14.00 16.85 23.28
N ARG A 116 -13.45 16.45 24.44
CA ARG A 116 -12.18 15.71 24.55
C ARG A 116 -12.26 14.31 23.93
N VAL A 117 -13.39 13.62 24.08
CA VAL A 117 -13.66 12.32 23.43
C VAL A 117 -13.89 12.48 21.92
N ALA A 118 -14.68 13.49 21.51
CA ALA A 118 -14.94 13.78 20.10
C ALA A 118 -13.67 14.15 19.31
N SER A 119 -12.73 14.86 19.95
CA SER A 119 -11.44 15.22 19.34
C SER A 119 -10.40 14.09 19.39
N GLY A 120 -10.72 12.92 19.97
CA GLY A 120 -9.77 11.83 20.19
C GLY A 120 -8.63 12.16 21.17
N ARG A 121 -8.78 13.21 21.97
CA ARG A 121 -7.78 13.62 22.97
C ARG A 121 -7.74 12.65 24.14
N VAL A 122 -8.94 12.23 24.56
CA VAL A 122 -9.15 11.02 25.34
C VAL A 122 -9.95 10.04 24.47
N HIS A 123 -9.77 8.75 24.69
CA HIS A 123 -10.41 7.70 23.89
C HIS A 123 -11.71 7.21 24.55
N ALA A 124 -11.83 7.32 25.88
CA ALA A 124 -13.04 7.01 26.63
C ALA A 124 -13.12 7.79 27.95
N ASN A 125 -14.34 7.96 28.45
CA ASN A 125 -14.67 8.24 29.85
C ASN A 125 -15.70 7.18 30.27
N LEU A 126 -15.56 6.62 31.48
CA LEU A 126 -16.36 5.48 31.93
C LEU A 126 -17.45 5.82 32.95
N GLU A 127 -17.59 7.09 33.35
CA GLU A 127 -18.41 7.49 34.50
C GLU A 127 -19.17 8.81 34.31
N LEU A 128 -20.02 8.89 33.28
CA LEU A 128 -20.82 10.07 32.99
C LEU A 128 -22.25 10.03 33.58
N TRP A 129 -22.65 11.18 34.13
CA TRP A 129 -23.98 11.48 34.63
C TRP A 129 -24.89 11.96 33.48
N PRO A 130 -25.82 11.11 32.99
CA PRO A 130 -26.47 11.33 31.69
C PRO A 130 -27.43 12.52 31.66
N ASN A 131 -28.23 12.75 32.71
CA ASN A 131 -29.30 13.76 32.65
C ASN A 131 -28.74 15.18 32.51
N SER A 132 -27.65 15.48 33.22
CA SER A 132 -26.93 16.76 33.12
C SER A 132 -26.23 16.99 31.77
N LYS A 133 -26.26 16.01 30.86
CA LYS A 133 -25.51 15.99 29.59
C LYS A 133 -26.40 15.69 28.37
N ALA A 134 -27.73 15.64 28.50
CA ALA A 134 -28.65 15.26 27.42
C ALA A 134 -28.47 16.09 26.12
N ALA A 135 -28.20 17.39 26.22
CA ALA A 135 -27.94 18.23 25.05
C ALA A 135 -26.61 17.85 24.33
N LEU A 136 -25.57 17.52 25.11
CA LEU A 136 -24.27 17.08 24.58
C LEU A 136 -24.36 15.68 23.97
N TYR A 137 -25.16 14.78 24.56
CA TYR A 137 -25.49 13.47 23.97
C TYR A 137 -26.12 13.65 22.58
N GLN A 138 -27.15 14.49 22.46
CA GLN A 138 -27.80 14.77 21.18
C GLN A 138 -26.82 15.39 20.15
N GLN A 139 -25.97 16.32 20.57
CA GLN A 139 -24.98 16.94 19.71
C GLN A 139 -23.90 15.95 19.23
N PHE A 140 -23.16 15.33 20.14
CA PHE A 140 -21.93 14.61 19.81
C PHE A 140 -22.15 13.15 19.39
N ILE A 141 -23.19 12.48 19.91
CA ILE A 141 -23.50 11.08 19.60
C ILE A 141 -24.53 11.01 18.47
N VAL A 142 -25.68 11.69 18.60
CA VAL A 142 -26.79 11.55 17.64
C VAL A 142 -26.58 12.35 16.37
N GLN A 143 -26.19 13.63 16.47
CA GLN A 143 -26.05 14.52 15.30
C GLN A 143 -24.69 14.41 14.62
N GLN A 144 -23.59 14.38 15.38
CA GLN A 144 -22.23 14.40 14.83
C GLN A 144 -21.60 13.01 14.64
N GLY A 145 -21.97 12.01 15.43
CA GLY A 145 -21.38 10.65 15.36
C GLY A 145 -19.88 10.59 15.67
N LEU A 146 -19.34 11.56 16.41
CA LEU A 146 -17.91 11.59 16.83
C LEU A 146 -17.68 10.83 18.14
N VAL A 147 -18.73 10.72 18.96
CA VAL A 147 -18.74 9.98 20.23
C VAL A 147 -19.66 8.78 20.10
N GLU A 148 -19.23 7.65 20.68
CA GLU A 148 -19.98 6.41 20.81
C GLU A 148 -20.52 6.27 22.24
N ASP A 149 -21.83 6.01 22.34
CA ASP A 149 -22.42 5.43 23.55
C ASP A 149 -21.87 4.01 23.76
N SER A 150 -21.13 3.82 24.85
CA SER A 150 -20.54 2.53 25.24
C SER A 150 -21.38 1.78 26.28
N GLY A 151 -22.62 2.23 26.53
CA GLY A 151 -23.58 1.64 27.44
C GLY A 151 -23.39 2.04 28.90
N MET A 152 -24.25 1.52 29.77
CA MET A 152 -24.22 1.82 31.22
C MET A 152 -23.04 1.12 31.92
N ILE A 153 -22.49 1.75 32.96
CA ILE A 153 -21.49 1.11 33.84
C ILE A 153 -22.14 0.07 34.78
N GLY A 154 -23.38 0.28 35.22
CA GLY A 154 -24.18 -0.74 35.90
C GLY A 154 -24.54 -0.48 37.37
N TYR A 155 -23.98 0.56 38.00
CA TYR A 155 -24.42 1.07 39.30
C TYR A 155 -25.20 2.38 39.14
N ALA A 156 -26.02 2.70 40.15
CA ALA A 156 -26.89 3.86 40.12
C ALA A 156 -26.34 5.01 40.98
N ALA A 157 -26.15 6.16 40.34
CA ALA A 157 -25.96 7.41 41.05
C ALA A 157 -27.31 7.96 41.54
N LYS A 158 -27.31 8.60 42.70
CA LYS A 158 -28.47 9.32 43.23
C LYS A 158 -28.04 10.42 44.19
N ILE A 159 -28.65 11.58 44.03
CA ILE A 159 -28.59 12.69 44.99
C ILE A 159 -29.66 12.47 46.07
N SER A 160 -29.29 12.67 47.33
CA SER A 160 -30.16 12.38 48.47
C SER A 160 -29.87 13.32 49.64
N TRP A 161 -30.83 13.41 50.55
CA TRP A 161 -30.62 14.02 51.85
C TRP A 161 -30.25 12.92 52.85
N TYR A 162 -29.18 13.13 53.60
CA TYR A 162 -28.64 12.14 54.53
C TYR A 162 -28.70 12.64 55.98
N ILE A 163 -28.86 11.70 56.91
CA ILE A 163 -28.76 11.90 58.35
C ILE A 163 -27.86 10.85 59.01
N ASN A 164 -27.26 11.17 60.15
CA ASN A 164 -26.52 10.21 60.96
C ASN A 164 -27.44 9.20 61.65
N THR A 165 -27.29 7.90 61.35
CA THR A 165 -28.19 6.84 61.82
C THR A 165 -28.18 6.68 63.35
N ALA A 166 -27.09 7.10 64.03
CA ALA A 166 -26.92 6.92 65.47
C ALA A 166 -28.02 7.62 66.31
N ILE A 167 -28.45 8.83 65.94
CA ILE A 167 -29.54 9.54 66.63
C ILE A 167 -30.90 8.90 66.34
N ALA A 168 -31.15 8.49 65.09
CA ALA A 168 -32.38 7.81 64.72
C ALA A 168 -32.56 6.51 65.51
N ASN A 169 -31.48 5.73 65.70
CA ASN A 169 -31.47 4.53 66.52
C ASN A 169 -31.62 4.82 68.03
N ALA A 170 -31.14 5.97 68.52
CA ALA A 170 -31.26 6.36 69.93
C ALA A 170 -32.68 6.78 70.33
N TYR A 171 -33.50 7.25 69.38
CA TYR A 171 -34.87 7.71 69.61
C TYR A 171 -35.88 7.01 68.66
N PRO A 172 -36.08 5.68 68.77
CA PRO A 172 -36.86 4.90 67.80
C PRO A 172 -38.37 5.20 67.79
N THR A 173 -38.87 6.02 68.71
CA THR A 173 -40.25 6.53 68.71
C THR A 173 -40.42 7.78 67.85
N LEU A 174 -39.34 8.35 67.33
CA LEU A 174 -39.34 9.51 66.44
C LEU A 174 -38.86 9.09 65.04
N ILE A 175 -39.57 9.57 64.03
CA ILE A 175 -39.24 9.34 62.62
C ILE A 175 -38.29 10.46 62.17
N PHE A 176 -37.04 10.14 61.83
CA PHE A 176 -36.07 11.13 61.33
C PHE A 176 -35.85 11.03 59.82
N ASP A 177 -36.11 9.87 59.22
CA ASP A 177 -35.92 9.54 57.81
C ASP A 177 -37.11 9.95 56.91
N SER A 178 -37.98 10.85 57.37
CA SER A 178 -39.10 11.39 56.60
C SER A 178 -39.08 12.91 56.59
N TRP A 179 -39.21 13.52 55.40
CA TRP A 179 -39.19 14.98 55.25
C TRP A 179 -40.22 15.70 56.13
N ARG A 180 -41.39 15.08 56.34
CA ARG A 180 -42.49 15.66 57.14
C ARG A 180 -42.06 15.97 58.56
N SER A 181 -41.10 15.21 59.09
CA SER A 181 -40.60 15.37 60.45
C SER A 181 -39.91 16.72 60.70
N TYR A 182 -39.32 17.33 59.68
CA TYR A 182 -38.68 18.65 59.80
C TYR A 182 -39.68 19.83 59.77
N THR A 183 -40.98 19.54 59.82
CA THR A 183 -42.02 20.51 60.19
C THR A 183 -42.30 20.49 61.71
N MET A 184 -41.93 19.41 62.41
CA MET A 184 -42.28 19.17 63.82
C MET A 184 -41.19 19.65 64.77
N ASN A 185 -41.56 20.52 65.73
CA ASN A 185 -40.62 21.04 66.73
C ASN A 185 -39.97 19.93 67.59
N SER A 186 -40.68 18.80 67.81
CA SER A 186 -40.19 17.62 68.55
C SER A 186 -39.01 16.90 67.89
N VAL A 187 -38.84 17.06 66.57
CA VAL A 187 -37.69 16.53 65.81
C VAL A 187 -36.64 17.61 65.62
N LEU A 188 -37.05 18.84 65.32
CA LEU A 188 -36.14 19.98 65.12
C LEU A 188 -35.25 20.26 66.34
N GLN A 189 -35.69 19.97 67.57
CA GLN A 189 -34.84 20.13 68.76
C GLN A 189 -33.53 19.32 68.75
N TYR A 190 -33.44 18.26 67.93
CA TYR A 190 -32.25 17.43 67.80
C TYR A 190 -31.25 17.92 66.74
N LEU A 191 -31.57 18.93 65.94
CA LEU A 191 -30.68 19.48 64.91
C LEU A 191 -29.93 20.72 65.43
N PRO A 192 -28.79 21.11 64.82
CA PRO A 192 -28.10 22.37 65.12
C PRO A 192 -29.03 23.57 64.95
N ALA A 193 -28.99 24.49 65.92
CA ALA A 193 -29.74 25.74 65.87
C ALA A 193 -29.16 26.67 64.79
N TYR A 194 -30.01 27.52 64.20
CA TYR A 194 -29.58 28.53 63.24
C TYR A 194 -28.41 29.38 63.76
N GLY A 195 -27.31 29.42 62.99
CA GLY A 195 -26.14 30.26 63.28
C GLY A 195 -25.11 29.60 64.20
N THR A 196 -25.15 28.27 64.35
CA THR A 196 -24.14 27.50 65.09
C THR A 196 -23.00 27.02 64.22
N THR A 197 -23.24 26.75 62.93
CA THR A 197 -22.19 26.43 61.95
C THR A 197 -21.80 27.67 61.16
N THR A 198 -20.49 27.86 60.94
CA THR A 198 -19.97 28.99 60.14
C THR A 198 -20.06 28.65 58.65
N PRO A 199 -20.68 29.51 57.80
CA PRO A 199 -20.72 29.27 56.37
C PRO A 199 -19.36 29.45 55.70
N ALA A 200 -19.14 28.76 54.58
CA ALA A 200 -17.90 28.81 53.82
C ALA A 200 -17.70 30.14 53.08
N ARG A 201 -16.43 30.46 52.86
CA ARG A 201 -15.97 31.63 52.10
C ARG A 201 -15.09 31.18 50.93
N LYS A 202 -15.10 31.98 49.86
CA LYS A 202 -14.18 31.84 48.74
C LYS A 202 -12.79 32.35 49.14
N ALA A 203 -11.78 32.07 48.32
CA ALA A 203 -10.38 32.47 48.59
C ALA A 203 -10.17 34.00 48.68
N ASP A 204 -11.08 34.81 48.10
CA ASP A 204 -11.10 36.27 48.20
C ASP A 204 -11.75 36.79 49.50
N GLY A 205 -12.24 35.90 50.37
CA GLY A 205 -12.94 36.22 51.61
C GLY A 205 -14.43 36.52 51.45
N SER A 206 -14.97 36.56 50.22
CA SER A 206 -16.41 36.66 49.98
C SER A 206 -17.15 35.38 50.40
N TRP A 207 -18.46 35.45 50.62
CA TRP A 207 -19.25 34.25 50.94
C TRP A 207 -19.33 33.31 49.74
N LEU A 208 -19.29 31.99 49.98
CA LEU A 208 -19.49 30.99 48.94
C LEU A 208 -20.88 31.11 48.30
N CYS A 209 -21.89 31.36 49.14
CA CYS A 209 -23.25 31.71 48.79
C CYS A 209 -23.43 33.23 48.89
N ASP A 210 -23.17 33.93 47.79
CA ASP A 210 -23.33 35.38 47.64
C ASP A 210 -24.59 35.75 46.83
N SER A 211 -25.23 36.86 47.20
CA SER A 211 -26.47 37.33 46.57
C SER A 211 -26.30 37.85 45.14
N THR A 212 -25.07 38.12 44.71
CA THR A 212 -24.75 38.59 43.35
C THR A 212 -24.72 37.46 42.33
N THR A 213 -24.29 36.26 42.74
CA THR A 213 -24.26 35.04 41.92
C THR A 213 -25.56 34.24 42.09
N TYR A 214 -26.09 34.17 43.31
CA TYR A 214 -27.25 33.36 43.67
C TYR A 214 -28.28 34.26 44.36
N SER A 215 -29.35 34.64 43.67
CA SER A 215 -30.34 35.62 44.14
C SER A 215 -31.07 35.24 45.44
N PHE A 216 -31.04 33.96 45.82
CA PHE A 216 -31.62 33.42 47.05
C PHE A 216 -30.67 33.48 48.26
N CYS A 217 -29.37 33.76 48.06
CA CYS A 217 -28.36 33.77 49.11
C CYS A 217 -28.40 35.04 49.98
N SER A 218 -28.18 34.89 51.28
CA SER A 218 -28.04 35.98 52.25
C SER A 218 -27.03 35.59 53.34
N ASN A 219 -25.99 36.42 53.52
CA ASN A 219 -24.93 36.21 54.52
C ASN A 219 -24.28 34.81 54.50
N GLY A 220 -24.07 34.22 53.32
CA GLY A 220 -23.46 32.89 53.15
C GLY A 220 -24.41 31.70 53.34
N MET A 221 -25.71 31.95 53.56
CA MET A 221 -26.74 30.93 53.77
C MET A 221 -27.98 31.21 52.92
N PHE A 222 -28.88 30.24 52.83
CA PHE A 222 -30.26 30.47 52.38
C PHE A 222 -31.24 30.33 53.56
N VAL A 223 -31.97 31.41 53.87
CA VAL A 223 -32.98 31.47 54.93
C VAL A 223 -34.37 31.54 54.27
N PRO A 224 -35.19 30.47 54.33
CA PRO A 224 -36.48 30.45 53.64
C PRO A 224 -37.49 31.39 54.32
N PRO A 225 -38.55 31.84 53.60
CA PRO A 225 -39.51 32.81 54.11
C PRO A 225 -40.13 32.43 55.47
N GLN A 226 -40.46 31.15 55.68
CA GLN A 226 -40.99 30.63 56.94
C GLN A 226 -40.05 30.76 58.15
N CYS A 227 -38.75 31.00 57.93
CA CYS A 227 -37.74 31.21 58.97
C CYS A 227 -37.40 32.70 59.19
N GLN A 228 -37.76 33.60 58.29
CA GLN A 228 -37.32 35.00 58.35
C GLN A 228 -37.88 35.76 59.56
N ALA A 229 -39.14 35.49 59.94
CA ALA A 229 -39.78 36.12 61.10
C ALA A 229 -39.28 35.60 62.46
N ASN A 230 -38.78 34.37 62.52
CA ASN A 230 -38.16 33.79 63.72
C ASN A 230 -37.08 32.77 63.37
N PRO A 231 -35.84 33.22 63.06
CA PRO A 231 -34.75 32.32 62.69
C PRO A 231 -34.38 31.30 63.78
N SER A 232 -34.57 31.65 65.07
CA SER A 232 -34.27 30.75 66.20
C SER A 232 -35.15 29.49 66.24
N GLY A 233 -36.34 29.55 65.61
CA GLY A 233 -37.26 28.42 65.46
C GLY A 233 -36.86 27.43 64.35
N CYS A 234 -35.82 27.74 63.57
CA CYS A 234 -35.35 26.92 62.46
C CYS A 234 -34.00 26.24 62.75
N ARG A 235 -33.62 25.30 61.90
CA ARG A 235 -32.47 24.41 62.08
C ARG A 235 -31.60 24.37 60.84
N GLU A 236 -30.34 24.00 61.01
CA GLU A 236 -29.40 23.97 59.91
C GLU A 236 -29.55 22.70 59.07
N TYR A 237 -29.42 22.89 57.77
CA TYR A 237 -29.27 21.87 56.75
C TYR A 237 -27.96 22.17 56.01
N TRP A 238 -27.05 21.20 55.95
CA TRP A 238 -25.71 21.45 55.39
C TRP A 238 -25.63 21.08 53.92
N HIS A 239 -24.97 21.92 53.13
CA HIS A 239 -24.77 21.73 51.69
C HIS A 239 -23.29 21.89 51.33
N VAL A 240 -22.84 21.24 50.26
CA VAL A 240 -21.44 21.32 49.83
C VAL A 240 -21.16 22.71 49.25
N ASP A 241 -21.76 23.02 48.11
CA ASP A 241 -21.53 24.26 47.35
C ASP A 241 -22.84 24.66 46.63
N PRO A 242 -23.20 25.95 46.53
CA PRO A 242 -24.44 26.41 45.88
C PRO A 242 -24.49 26.21 44.36
N SER A 243 -23.36 25.89 43.70
CA SER A 243 -23.33 25.54 42.28
C SER A 243 -23.87 24.14 41.97
N TYR A 244 -23.83 23.21 42.93
CA TYR A 244 -24.40 21.88 42.77
C TYR A 244 -25.92 21.92 42.99
N ASN A 245 -26.69 21.46 41.99
CA ASN A 245 -28.17 21.46 42.01
C ASN A 245 -28.76 22.82 42.42
N MET A 246 -28.20 23.89 41.86
CA MET A 246 -28.47 25.30 42.18
C MET A 246 -29.97 25.60 42.36
N GLY A 247 -30.37 25.92 43.59
CA GLY A 247 -31.72 26.37 43.92
C GLY A 247 -32.73 25.24 44.18
N GLU A 248 -32.39 23.98 43.92
CA GLU A 248 -33.33 22.86 44.08
C GLU A 248 -33.67 22.61 45.55
N ASN A 249 -32.66 22.51 46.42
CA ASN A 249 -32.88 22.21 47.84
C ASN A 249 -33.58 23.38 48.54
N GLU A 250 -33.24 24.61 48.14
CA GLU A 250 -33.81 25.85 48.65
C GLU A 250 -35.29 25.95 48.28
N GLN A 251 -35.63 25.72 47.00
CA GLN A 251 -37.02 25.66 46.56
C GLN A 251 -37.78 24.48 47.18
N ARG A 252 -37.13 23.33 47.38
CA ARG A 252 -37.75 22.16 48.04
C ARG A 252 -38.08 22.45 49.51
N ILE A 253 -37.19 23.12 50.23
CA ILE A 253 -37.42 23.60 51.60
C ILE A 253 -38.59 24.59 51.67
N ILE A 254 -38.70 25.53 50.72
CA ILE A 254 -39.85 26.45 50.61
C ILE A 254 -41.14 25.67 50.37
N THR A 255 -41.19 24.87 49.30
CA THR A 255 -42.41 24.21 48.81
C THR A 255 -42.97 23.19 49.81
N LEU A 256 -42.09 22.49 50.53
CA LEU A 256 -42.47 21.54 51.58
C LEU A 256 -42.72 22.21 52.96
N GLY A 257 -42.53 23.52 53.10
CA GLY A 257 -42.75 24.25 54.35
C GLY A 257 -41.77 23.89 55.49
N LEU A 258 -40.55 23.46 55.15
CA LEU A 258 -39.58 22.96 56.12
C LEU A 258 -38.91 24.10 56.89
N LYS A 259 -38.65 23.90 58.18
CA LYS A 259 -37.97 24.88 59.04
C LYS A 259 -36.45 24.72 59.00
N LEU A 260 -35.89 24.62 57.80
CA LEU A 260 -34.48 24.36 57.54
C LEU A 260 -33.81 25.57 56.87
N VAL A 261 -32.61 25.93 57.32
CA VAL A 261 -31.75 26.98 56.75
C VAL A 261 -30.56 26.28 56.09
N VAL A 262 -30.28 26.57 54.82
CA VAL A 262 -29.16 25.94 54.10
C VAL A 262 -27.86 26.66 54.43
N VAL A 263 -26.88 25.92 54.94
CA VAL A 263 -25.53 26.38 55.24
C VAL A 263 -24.55 25.69 54.31
N TYR A 264 -23.84 26.44 53.48
CA TYR A 264 -22.86 25.90 52.53
C TYR A 264 -21.49 25.80 53.20
N LEU A 265 -20.85 24.63 53.19
CA LEU A 265 -19.64 24.34 53.96
C LEU A 265 -18.36 24.22 53.11
N GLY A 266 -18.47 24.15 51.78
CA GLY A 266 -17.32 24.11 50.87
C GLY A 266 -16.31 23.02 51.24
N ALA A 267 -15.04 23.39 51.36
CA ALA A 267 -13.95 22.48 51.74
C ALA A 267 -14.12 21.84 53.14
N ASP A 268 -14.81 22.52 54.07
CA ASP A 268 -15.03 22.01 55.43
C ASP A 268 -16.20 21.00 55.52
N PHE A 269 -16.94 20.78 54.42
CA PHE A 269 -18.12 19.91 54.39
C PHE A 269 -17.81 18.48 54.88
N ALA A 270 -16.83 17.82 54.26
CA ALA A 270 -16.53 16.42 54.54
C ALA A 270 -16.06 16.21 55.98
N SER A 271 -15.23 17.11 56.51
CA SER A 271 -14.74 17.03 57.90
C SER A 271 -15.86 17.28 58.92
N THR A 272 -16.78 18.21 58.63
CA THR A 272 -17.91 18.56 59.48
C THR A 272 -18.97 17.45 59.52
N VAL A 273 -19.33 16.92 58.35
CA VAL A 273 -20.23 15.75 58.22
C VAL A 273 -19.64 14.53 58.91
N THR A 274 -18.36 14.20 58.68
CA THR A 274 -17.70 13.06 59.34
C THR A 274 -17.68 13.20 60.86
N ARG A 275 -17.45 14.41 61.39
CA ARG A 275 -17.51 14.68 62.83
C ARG A 275 -18.92 14.48 63.39
N CYS A 276 -19.96 14.93 62.67
CA CYS A 276 -21.33 14.72 63.08
C CYS A 276 -21.78 13.25 62.98
N ALA A 277 -21.41 12.54 61.91
CA ALA A 277 -21.82 11.16 61.70
C ALA A 277 -21.31 10.20 62.79
N ASN A 278 -20.14 10.49 63.34
CA ASN A 278 -19.49 9.70 64.40
C ASN A 278 -19.86 10.13 65.84
N GLN A 279 -20.88 10.99 66.02
CA GLN A 279 -21.35 11.41 67.35
C GLN A 279 -22.86 11.24 67.55
N ASN A 280 -23.26 11.20 68.83
CA ASN A 280 -24.62 10.87 69.28
C ASN A 280 -25.27 12.02 70.08
N SER A 281 -24.79 13.25 69.94
CA SER A 281 -25.31 14.43 70.67
C SER A 281 -26.37 15.19 69.87
N TYR A 282 -26.27 15.23 68.54
CA TYR A 282 -27.26 15.87 67.66
C TYR A 282 -27.34 15.20 66.29
N LEU A 283 -28.45 15.44 65.59
CA LEU A 283 -28.73 15.01 64.22
C LEU A 283 -28.22 16.06 63.22
N CYS A 284 -27.36 15.70 62.28
CA CYS A 284 -27.13 16.53 61.09
C CYS A 284 -28.01 16.03 59.95
N ILE A 285 -28.56 16.96 59.18
CA ILE A 285 -29.19 16.71 57.89
C ILE A 285 -28.39 17.43 56.81
N PHE A 286 -28.06 16.74 55.73
CA PHE A 286 -27.19 17.32 54.69
C PHE A 286 -27.46 16.80 53.27
N TYR A 287 -27.12 17.64 52.29
CA TYR A 287 -27.10 17.33 50.87
C TYR A 287 -25.89 16.47 50.52
N TYR A 288 -26.11 15.35 49.80
CA TYR A 288 -25.00 14.63 49.18
C TYR A 288 -25.45 13.70 48.06
N TRP A 289 -24.50 13.01 47.43
CA TRP A 289 -24.76 12.01 46.39
C TRP A 289 -24.13 10.67 46.74
N LYS A 290 -24.61 9.62 46.07
CA LYS A 290 -23.92 8.33 45.94
C LYS A 290 -23.72 7.98 44.45
N PRO A 291 -22.77 7.11 44.09
CA PRO A 291 -21.70 6.59 44.96
C PRO A 291 -20.71 7.71 45.31
N GLU A 292 -20.27 7.74 46.57
CA GLU A 292 -19.33 8.74 47.10
C GLU A 292 -18.73 8.26 48.44
N ILE A 293 -17.59 8.79 48.88
CA ILE A 293 -16.85 8.26 50.04
C ILE A 293 -17.69 8.29 51.32
N LEU A 294 -18.34 9.42 51.63
CA LEU A 294 -19.08 9.56 52.90
C LEU A 294 -20.23 8.52 53.05
N PRO A 295 -21.15 8.32 52.08
CA PRO A 295 -22.21 7.32 52.20
C PRO A 295 -21.74 5.87 52.02
N SER A 296 -20.52 5.63 51.49
CA SER A 296 -19.93 4.29 51.47
C SER A 296 -19.17 3.93 52.76
N THR A 297 -18.80 4.91 53.60
CA THR A 297 -17.98 4.70 54.82
C THR A 297 -18.70 5.00 56.13
N LEU A 298 -19.69 5.90 56.13
CA LEU A 298 -20.40 6.36 57.32
C LEU A 298 -21.79 5.71 57.43
N SER A 299 -22.20 5.43 58.67
CA SER A 299 -23.56 4.96 58.98
C SER A 299 -24.59 6.09 58.83
N LEU A 300 -25.10 6.24 57.60
CA LEU A 300 -26.07 7.26 57.22
C LEU A 300 -27.41 6.64 56.79
N SER A 301 -28.51 7.29 57.18
CA SER A 301 -29.85 6.99 56.68
C SER A 301 -30.26 8.05 55.67
N VAL A 302 -31.00 7.65 54.62
CA VAL A 302 -31.54 8.57 53.61
C VAL A 302 -32.89 9.10 54.09
N VAL A 303 -33.09 10.42 53.99
CA VAL A 303 -34.39 11.05 54.21
C VAL A 303 -35.28 10.80 52.99
N SER A 304 -36.41 10.14 53.23
CA SER A 304 -37.47 9.93 52.25
C SER A 304 -38.15 11.26 51.92
N LEU A 305 -37.92 11.73 50.69
CA LEU A 305 -38.65 12.81 50.03
C LEU A 305 -39.82 12.24 49.20
N PRO A 306 -40.81 13.04 48.76
CA PRO A 306 -41.84 12.58 47.82
C PRO A 306 -41.20 12.07 46.53
N GLU A 307 -41.70 10.98 45.95
CA GLU A 307 -41.04 10.33 44.80
C GLU A 307 -40.80 11.27 43.60
N TYR A 308 -39.72 11.03 42.86
CA TYR A 308 -39.39 11.76 41.65
C TYR A 308 -40.53 11.68 40.63
N ASN A 309 -40.93 12.83 40.08
CA ASN A 309 -41.89 12.92 38.99
C ASN A 309 -41.45 14.05 38.04
N SER A 310 -41.31 13.75 36.75
CA SER A 310 -40.87 14.70 35.72
C SER A 310 -41.80 15.91 35.57
N THR A 311 -43.10 15.75 35.88
CA THR A 311 -44.09 16.85 35.88
C THR A 311 -43.93 17.77 37.09
N CYS A 312 -43.43 17.25 38.21
CA CYS A 312 -43.05 18.07 39.36
C CYS A 312 -41.72 18.79 39.08
N PHE A 313 -40.72 18.08 38.55
CA PHE A 313 -39.41 18.68 38.26
C PHE A 313 -39.47 19.75 37.15
N SER A 314 -40.44 19.70 36.23
CA SER A 314 -40.62 20.74 35.19
C SER A 314 -41.26 22.04 35.68
N GLN A 315 -41.79 22.07 36.91
CA GLN A 315 -42.29 23.29 37.56
C GLN A 315 -41.16 24.11 38.20
N PHE A 316 -39.98 23.50 38.39
CA PHE A 316 -38.82 24.14 38.98
C PHE A 316 -38.02 24.98 37.97
N SER A 317 -37.53 26.13 38.44
CA SER A 317 -36.66 27.03 37.72
C SER A 317 -35.65 27.68 38.69
N ALA A 318 -34.37 27.36 38.51
CA ALA A 318 -33.28 27.85 39.36
C ALA A 318 -33.11 29.38 39.37
N SER A 319 -33.59 30.09 38.34
CA SER A 319 -33.60 31.56 38.30
C SER A 319 -34.77 32.21 39.05
N ARG A 320 -35.71 31.42 39.60
CA ARG A 320 -36.93 31.90 40.27
C ARG A 320 -37.15 31.28 41.65
N VAL A 321 -36.07 30.84 42.32
CA VAL A 321 -36.11 30.33 43.70
C VAL A 321 -36.81 31.34 44.62
N GLY A 322 -37.82 30.89 45.38
CA GLY A 322 -38.62 31.75 46.25
C GLY A 322 -39.81 32.45 45.60
N ALA A 323 -39.97 32.38 44.27
CA ALA A 323 -41.18 32.90 43.62
C ALA A 323 -42.38 31.98 43.86
N SER A 324 -43.58 32.55 44.03
CA SER A 324 -44.82 31.80 44.24
C SER A 324 -45.28 30.95 43.04
N SER A 325 -44.67 31.15 41.86
CA SER A 325 -44.91 30.36 40.65
C SER A 325 -43.81 29.32 40.40
N ASN A 326 -42.97 29.04 41.39
CA ASN A 326 -41.86 28.09 41.33
C ASN A 326 -42.10 27.04 42.42
N GLU A 327 -42.16 25.77 42.05
CA GLU A 327 -42.45 24.67 42.99
C GLU A 327 -41.50 23.50 42.74
N LEU A 328 -41.08 22.84 43.82
CA LEU A 328 -40.33 21.59 43.76
C LEU A 328 -40.65 20.73 44.98
N VAL A 329 -41.58 19.80 44.83
CA VAL A 329 -42.04 18.91 45.92
C VAL A 329 -41.24 17.60 45.97
N CYS A 330 -40.79 17.13 44.81
CA CYS A 330 -40.26 15.79 44.60
C CYS A 330 -38.74 15.67 44.83
N ASP A 331 -38.33 14.43 45.11
CA ASP A 331 -36.96 13.94 45.18
C ASP A 331 -36.30 13.96 43.79
N THR A 332 -34.97 13.85 43.77
CA THR A 332 -34.17 13.71 42.54
C THR A 332 -34.31 12.32 41.92
N SER A 333 -34.09 12.23 40.60
CA SER A 333 -34.04 10.96 39.89
C SER A 333 -32.80 10.15 40.27
N SER A 334 -32.94 8.82 40.38
CA SER A 334 -31.79 7.92 40.34
C SER A 334 -31.34 7.75 38.88
N GLU A 335 -30.04 7.82 38.63
CA GLU A 335 -29.45 7.78 37.29
C GLU A 335 -28.51 6.57 37.18
N LEU A 336 -28.60 5.82 36.08
CA LEU A 336 -27.55 4.85 35.73
C LEU A 336 -26.43 5.61 35.03
N LEU A 337 -25.20 5.52 35.55
CA LEU A 337 -24.06 6.19 34.91
C LEU A 337 -23.70 5.48 33.59
N MET A 338 -23.28 6.28 32.62
CA MET A 338 -22.97 5.83 31.26
C MET A 338 -21.49 5.94 30.92
N LYS A 339 -21.04 5.13 29.98
CA LYS A 339 -19.67 5.15 29.42
C LYS A 339 -19.73 5.72 28.01
N ILE A 340 -18.77 6.54 27.63
CA ILE A 340 -18.59 6.99 26.24
C ILE A 340 -17.18 6.70 25.73
N SER A 341 -17.05 6.53 24.42
CA SER A 341 -15.76 6.40 23.75
C SER A 341 -15.73 7.10 22.40
N THR A 342 -14.55 7.30 21.82
CA THR A 342 -14.44 7.81 20.45
C THR A 342 -14.88 6.74 19.44
N THR A 343 -15.67 7.13 18.43
CA THR A 343 -16.13 6.19 17.40
C THR A 343 -14.99 5.54 16.61
N SER A 344 -13.81 6.18 16.59
CA SER A 344 -12.60 5.64 15.94
C SER A 344 -12.12 4.31 16.53
N LEU A 345 -12.38 4.02 17.82
CA LEU A 345 -11.97 2.75 18.45
C LEU A 345 -12.57 1.52 17.77
N ARG A 346 -13.76 1.62 17.17
CA ARG A 346 -14.37 0.50 16.41
C ARG A 346 -13.49 0.04 15.25
N LEU A 347 -12.66 0.92 14.69
CA LEU A 347 -11.80 0.66 13.55
C LEU A 347 -10.34 0.42 13.98
N THR A 348 -9.84 1.22 14.92
CA THR A 348 -8.42 1.16 15.34
C THR A 348 -8.15 0.10 16.41
N ALA A 349 -9.09 -0.14 17.32
CA ALA A 349 -8.95 -1.07 18.44
C ALA A 349 -10.32 -1.71 18.81
N PRO A 350 -10.95 -2.49 17.91
CA PRO A 350 -12.30 -3.03 18.12
C PRO A 350 -12.43 -3.89 19.38
N HIS A 351 -11.34 -4.53 19.80
CA HIS A 351 -11.24 -5.28 21.05
C HIS A 351 -11.39 -4.39 22.30
N VAL A 352 -10.86 -3.16 22.27
CA VAL A 352 -11.03 -2.17 23.35
C VAL A 352 -12.45 -1.60 23.35
N SER A 353 -13.02 -1.29 22.17
CA SER A 353 -14.43 -0.87 22.05
C SER A 353 -15.39 -1.94 22.59
N MET A 354 -15.13 -3.22 22.31
CA MET A 354 -15.90 -4.34 22.85
C MET A 354 -15.72 -4.48 24.37
N PHE A 355 -14.49 -4.35 24.89
CA PHE A 355 -14.22 -4.35 26.33
C PHE A 355 -15.00 -3.26 27.06
N PHE A 356 -14.97 -2.00 26.58
CA PHE A 356 -15.71 -0.91 27.23
C PHE A 356 -17.22 -1.15 27.27
N LYS A 357 -17.80 -1.81 26.26
CA LYS A 357 -19.22 -2.19 26.27
C LYS A 357 -19.54 -3.24 27.33
N GLN A 358 -18.67 -4.24 27.50
CA GLN A 358 -18.87 -5.32 28.49
C GLN A 358 -18.50 -4.93 29.92
N PHE A 359 -17.54 -4.01 30.11
CA PHE A 359 -17.10 -3.53 31.41
C PHE A 359 -18.27 -3.01 32.24
N SER A 360 -18.56 -3.64 33.38
CA SER A 360 -19.68 -3.25 34.22
C SER A 360 -19.43 -3.52 35.71
N LEU A 361 -19.74 -2.54 36.55
CA LEU A 361 -19.64 -2.63 38.01
C LEU A 361 -21.04 -2.49 38.60
N LYS A 362 -21.36 -3.24 39.64
CA LYS A 362 -22.62 -3.11 40.40
C LYS A 362 -22.42 -2.20 41.59
N ASP A 363 -23.50 -1.78 42.24
CA ASP A 363 -23.43 -0.89 43.42
C ASP A 363 -22.52 -1.45 44.52
N HIS A 364 -22.49 -2.77 44.75
CA HIS A 364 -21.60 -3.37 45.75
C HIS A 364 -20.11 -3.29 45.39
N ASP A 365 -19.77 -3.23 44.09
CA ASP A 365 -18.38 -3.16 43.62
C ASP A 365 -17.83 -1.77 43.86
N ILE A 366 -18.58 -0.75 43.41
CA ILE A 366 -18.17 0.65 43.61
C ILE A 366 -18.13 0.98 45.11
N ASN A 367 -19.13 0.59 45.91
CA ASN A 367 -19.10 0.83 47.36
C ASN A 367 -17.91 0.16 48.06
N PHE A 368 -17.50 -1.05 47.64
CA PHE A 368 -16.27 -1.68 48.15
C PHE A 368 -15.03 -0.84 47.80
N LEU A 369 -14.91 -0.40 46.55
CA LEU A 369 -13.77 0.42 46.11
C LEU A 369 -13.70 1.74 46.88
N LEU A 370 -14.83 2.41 47.09
CA LEU A 370 -14.87 3.69 47.81
C LEU A 370 -14.49 3.52 49.28
N ASN A 371 -14.97 2.46 49.93
CA ASN A 371 -14.65 2.16 51.31
C ASN A 371 -13.18 1.72 51.51
N ASP A 372 -12.64 0.85 50.65
CA ASP A 372 -11.23 0.45 50.73
C ASP A 372 -10.29 1.63 50.37
N TYR A 373 -10.64 2.46 49.39
CA TYR A 373 -9.91 3.68 49.08
C TYR A 373 -9.89 4.65 50.27
N ALA A 374 -11.03 4.89 50.93
CA ALA A 374 -11.11 5.78 52.08
C ALA A 374 -10.27 5.32 53.29
N THR A 375 -10.03 4.01 53.43
CA THR A 375 -9.16 3.47 54.50
C THR A 375 -7.68 3.42 54.13
N THR A 376 -7.34 3.35 52.84
CA THR A 376 -5.95 3.18 52.37
C THR A 376 -5.32 4.45 51.80
N GLY A 377 -6.13 5.32 51.17
CA GLY A 377 -5.69 6.48 50.40
C GLY A 377 -5.01 6.16 49.07
N VAL A 378 -4.95 4.89 48.64
CA VAL A 378 -4.12 4.44 47.49
C VAL A 378 -4.96 3.66 46.48
N THR A 379 -5.45 4.38 45.47
CA THR A 379 -6.34 3.89 44.39
C THR A 379 -5.82 2.63 43.71
N GLU A 380 -4.50 2.56 43.49
CA GLU A 380 -3.83 1.43 42.86
C GLU A 380 -4.04 0.13 43.64
N THR A 381 -3.85 0.18 44.96
CA THR A 381 -3.96 -1.01 45.81
C THR A 381 -5.40 -1.50 45.90
N THR A 382 -6.36 -0.57 45.96
CA THR A 382 -7.80 -0.86 45.95
C THR A 382 -8.25 -1.53 44.65
N ALA A 383 -7.80 -1.00 43.50
CA ALA A 383 -8.07 -1.61 42.19
C ALA A 383 -7.46 -3.02 42.09
N CYS A 384 -6.20 -3.21 42.49
CA CYS A 384 -5.55 -4.52 42.46
C CYS A 384 -6.27 -5.57 43.35
N LYS A 385 -6.68 -5.20 44.57
CA LYS A 385 -7.45 -6.08 45.47
C LYS A 385 -8.74 -6.53 44.80
N TRP A 386 -9.53 -5.58 44.27
CA TRP A 386 -10.81 -5.91 43.63
C TRP A 386 -10.62 -6.81 42.39
N ILE A 387 -9.62 -6.53 41.55
CA ILE A 387 -9.29 -7.35 40.36
C ILE A 387 -8.93 -8.78 40.78
N ALA A 388 -8.08 -8.95 41.81
CA ALA A 388 -7.69 -10.28 42.28
C ALA A 388 -8.89 -11.08 42.81
N SER A 389 -9.78 -10.44 43.58
CA SER A 389 -10.97 -11.09 44.14
C SER A 389 -12.06 -11.43 43.11
N ASN A 390 -12.18 -10.66 42.02
CA ASN A 390 -13.33 -10.74 41.09
C ASN A 390 -13.00 -11.36 39.73
N ARG A 391 -11.99 -12.26 39.65
CA ARG A 391 -11.53 -12.86 38.39
C ARG A 391 -12.64 -13.41 37.48
N ASN A 392 -13.58 -14.17 38.04
CA ASN A 392 -14.69 -14.77 37.27
C ASN A 392 -15.65 -13.75 36.67
N LEU A 393 -15.76 -12.55 37.27
CA LEU A 393 -16.61 -11.47 36.77
C LEU A 393 -15.95 -10.79 35.58
N TRP A 394 -14.71 -10.32 35.73
CA TRP A 394 -14.05 -9.56 34.67
C TRP A 394 -13.55 -10.39 33.51
N THR A 395 -13.29 -11.70 33.67
CA THR A 395 -12.91 -12.56 32.53
C THR A 395 -13.99 -12.63 31.45
N ALA A 396 -15.27 -12.41 31.80
CA ALA A 396 -16.36 -12.35 30.84
C ALA A 396 -16.36 -11.07 29.98
N TRP A 397 -15.63 -10.02 30.39
CA TRP A 397 -15.51 -8.75 29.65
C TRP A 397 -14.36 -8.75 28.65
N ILE A 398 -13.41 -9.68 28.79
CA ILE A 398 -12.23 -9.77 27.93
C ILE A 398 -12.61 -10.54 26.66
N PRO A 399 -12.66 -9.90 25.48
CA PRO A 399 -12.88 -10.61 24.22
C PRO A 399 -11.66 -11.50 23.90
N ALA A 400 -11.85 -12.51 23.06
CA ALA A 400 -10.72 -13.26 22.49
C ALA A 400 -9.82 -12.31 21.65
N PRO A 401 -8.50 -12.55 21.59
CA PRO A 401 -7.61 -11.77 20.73
C PRO A 401 -8.05 -11.85 19.26
N PRO A 402 -8.06 -10.72 18.53
CA PRO A 402 -8.26 -10.73 17.08
C PRO A 402 -7.30 -11.72 16.40
N ALA A 403 -7.77 -12.40 15.36
CA ALA A 403 -6.98 -13.43 14.66
C ALA A 403 -5.63 -12.90 14.13
N ASN A 404 -5.52 -11.61 13.86
CA ASN A 404 -4.30 -10.92 13.42
C ASN A 404 -3.41 -10.39 14.55
N TYR A 405 -3.81 -10.48 15.82
CA TYR A 405 -3.05 -9.98 16.96
C TYR A 405 -1.78 -10.79 17.24
N ILE A 406 -1.82 -12.10 17.00
CA ILE A 406 -0.66 -13.01 16.99
C ILE A 406 -0.67 -13.74 15.65
N MET A 407 0.33 -13.50 14.82
CA MET A 407 0.52 -14.21 13.56
C MET A 407 1.69 -15.19 13.65
N THR A 408 1.52 -16.41 13.13
CA THR A 408 2.59 -17.41 12.99
C THR A 408 3.21 -17.37 11.59
N LEU A 409 4.50 -17.72 11.49
CA LEU A 409 5.23 -17.84 10.25
C LEU A 409 4.74 -19.07 9.45
N ASP A 410 4.36 -18.85 8.19
CA ASP A 410 4.12 -19.86 7.16
C ASP A 410 5.29 -19.79 6.16
N ASP A 411 6.34 -20.57 6.41
CA ASP A 411 7.51 -20.69 5.55
C ASP A 411 7.44 -21.91 4.61
N MET A 412 8.11 -21.83 3.47
CA MET A 412 8.25 -22.99 2.58
C MET A 412 9.35 -23.91 3.11
N ALA A 413 8.97 -24.89 3.93
CA ALA A 413 9.92 -25.89 4.41
C ALA A 413 10.54 -26.69 3.25
N SER A 414 11.86 -26.92 3.30
CA SER A 414 12.59 -27.64 2.25
C SER A 414 12.20 -29.12 2.10
N SER A 415 11.43 -29.66 3.05
CA SER A 415 10.82 -30.98 3.03
C SER A 415 9.51 -31.06 2.24
N GLU A 416 8.95 -29.94 1.80
CA GLU A 416 7.71 -29.92 1.04
C GLU A 416 7.91 -30.37 -0.42
N VAL A 417 6.84 -30.97 -0.99
CA VAL A 417 6.85 -31.51 -2.36
C VAL A 417 7.19 -30.45 -3.42
N LEU A 418 6.74 -29.21 -3.23
CA LEU A 418 6.91 -28.13 -4.22
C LEU A 418 8.38 -27.64 -4.32
N PRO A 419 9.06 -27.27 -3.21
CA PRO A 419 10.51 -27.08 -3.21
C PRO A 419 11.31 -28.27 -3.76
N ILE A 420 11.01 -29.50 -3.31
CA ILE A 420 11.73 -30.71 -3.75
C ILE A 420 11.63 -30.87 -5.27
N PHE A 421 10.45 -30.69 -5.85
CA PHE A 421 10.24 -30.76 -7.30
C PHE A 421 11.11 -29.73 -8.06
N VAL A 422 11.18 -28.49 -7.59
CA VAL A 422 12.01 -27.44 -8.19
C VAL A 422 13.50 -27.75 -8.05
N VAL A 423 13.96 -28.27 -6.90
CA VAL A 423 15.35 -28.72 -6.70
C VAL A 423 15.73 -29.79 -7.72
N VAL A 424 14.89 -30.81 -7.90
CA VAL A 424 15.15 -31.91 -8.85
C VAL A 424 15.26 -31.38 -10.27
N LEU A 425 14.35 -30.50 -10.70
CA LEU A 425 14.45 -29.87 -12.02
C LEU A 425 15.74 -29.06 -12.18
N CYS A 426 16.12 -28.23 -11.20
CA CYS A 426 17.38 -27.48 -11.24
C CYS A 426 18.60 -28.42 -11.33
N GLY A 427 18.58 -29.53 -10.57
CA GLY A 427 19.61 -30.57 -10.63
C GLY A 427 19.76 -31.20 -12.02
N LEU A 428 18.64 -31.50 -12.70
CA LEU A 428 18.65 -31.97 -14.09
C LEU A 428 19.22 -30.92 -15.05
N PHE A 429 18.91 -29.64 -14.87
CA PHE A 429 19.49 -28.55 -15.67
C PHE A 429 21.00 -28.38 -15.45
N PHE A 430 21.50 -28.52 -14.22
CA PHE A 430 22.94 -28.52 -13.95
C PHE A 430 23.64 -29.75 -14.55
N ALA A 431 23.04 -30.94 -14.39
CA ALA A 431 23.54 -32.18 -14.98
C ALA A 431 23.54 -32.16 -16.53
N ALA A 432 22.62 -31.43 -17.15
CA ALA A 432 22.61 -31.22 -18.60
C ALA A 432 23.62 -30.14 -19.05
N THR A 433 23.71 -29.01 -18.36
CA THR A 433 24.55 -27.88 -18.79
C THR A 433 26.05 -28.13 -18.60
N LEU A 434 26.48 -28.72 -17.47
CA LEU A 434 27.90 -28.93 -17.19
C LEU A 434 28.63 -29.78 -18.25
N PRO A 435 28.10 -30.94 -18.70
CA PRO A 435 28.70 -31.70 -19.81
C PRO A 435 28.69 -30.95 -21.15
N THR A 436 27.71 -30.09 -21.42
CA THR A 436 27.64 -29.37 -22.72
C THR A 436 28.84 -28.45 -22.94
N PHE A 437 29.44 -27.87 -21.90
CA PHE A 437 30.68 -27.10 -22.04
C PHE A 437 31.84 -27.96 -22.57
N HIS A 438 31.95 -29.21 -22.10
CA HIS A 438 32.96 -30.15 -22.60
C HIS A 438 32.66 -30.60 -24.03
N LEU A 439 31.40 -30.98 -24.32
CA LEU A 439 30.98 -31.42 -25.65
C LEU A 439 31.14 -30.31 -26.71
N LEU A 440 30.74 -29.07 -26.39
CA LEU A 440 30.97 -27.90 -27.25
C LEU A 440 32.46 -27.69 -27.54
N SER A 441 33.32 -27.85 -26.53
CA SER A 441 34.77 -27.69 -26.68
C SER A 441 35.39 -28.81 -27.52
N ARG A 442 34.92 -30.05 -27.37
CA ARG A 442 35.35 -31.22 -28.16
C ARG A 442 34.94 -31.10 -29.63
N TYR A 443 33.71 -30.70 -29.92
CA TYR A 443 33.17 -30.67 -31.28
C TYR A 443 33.31 -29.32 -32.01
N ALA A 444 33.93 -28.30 -31.38
CA ALA A 444 34.10 -26.95 -31.94
C ALA A 444 34.76 -26.89 -33.34
N GLY A 445 35.56 -27.90 -33.71
CA GLY A 445 36.21 -27.98 -35.02
C GLY A 445 35.31 -28.46 -36.17
N ILE A 446 34.21 -29.16 -35.87
CA ILE A 446 33.33 -29.79 -36.87
C ILE A 446 32.47 -28.73 -37.57
N ALA A 447 32.29 -28.86 -38.89
CA ALA A 447 31.69 -27.82 -39.73
C ALA A 447 30.32 -27.32 -39.25
N THR A 448 29.43 -28.21 -38.80
CA THR A 448 28.09 -27.89 -38.25
C THR A 448 28.19 -27.01 -37.00
N VAL A 449 28.93 -27.47 -35.99
CA VAL A 449 29.12 -26.77 -34.70
C VAL A 449 29.92 -25.46 -34.89
N LYS A 450 30.94 -25.48 -35.75
CA LYS A 450 31.76 -24.31 -36.11
C LYS A 450 30.95 -23.22 -36.79
N ALA A 451 30.03 -23.57 -37.71
CA ALA A 451 29.13 -22.62 -38.36
C ALA A 451 28.22 -21.88 -37.36
N GLN A 452 27.79 -22.54 -36.28
CA GLN A 452 26.94 -21.96 -35.24
C GLN A 452 27.71 -21.06 -34.24
N SER A 453 29.03 -20.86 -34.43
CA SER A 453 29.93 -20.04 -33.60
C SER A 453 30.03 -20.52 -32.13
N PRO A 454 30.90 -21.52 -31.83
CA PRO A 454 30.95 -22.23 -30.54
C PRO A 454 31.05 -21.35 -29.29
N ARG A 455 31.77 -20.23 -29.37
CA ARG A 455 31.92 -19.28 -28.25
C ARG A 455 30.60 -18.67 -27.80
N PHE A 456 29.68 -18.37 -28.73
CA PHE A 456 28.35 -17.85 -28.39
C PHE A 456 27.45 -18.96 -27.81
N MET A 457 27.62 -20.21 -28.23
CA MET A 457 26.91 -21.34 -27.61
C MET A 457 27.38 -21.56 -26.16
N GLN A 458 28.67 -21.42 -25.88
CA GLN A 458 29.23 -21.45 -24.52
C GLN A 458 28.70 -20.30 -23.64
N LEU A 459 28.58 -19.08 -24.17
CA LEU A 459 27.98 -17.95 -23.43
C LEU A 459 26.50 -18.14 -23.12
N ILE A 460 25.73 -18.70 -24.06
CA ILE A 460 24.32 -19.05 -23.82
C ILE A 460 24.22 -20.14 -22.74
N ALA A 461 25.06 -21.17 -22.79
CA ALA A 461 25.12 -22.21 -21.75
C ALA A 461 25.50 -21.63 -20.37
N LEU A 462 26.42 -20.66 -20.32
CA LEU A 462 26.78 -19.95 -19.08
C LEU A 462 25.62 -19.15 -18.52
N GLY A 463 24.92 -18.39 -19.36
CA GLY A 463 23.72 -17.66 -18.93
C GLY A 463 22.63 -18.59 -18.40
N VAL A 464 22.38 -19.73 -19.08
CA VAL A 464 21.43 -20.76 -18.62
C VAL A 464 21.84 -21.35 -17.25
N PHE A 465 23.13 -21.62 -17.04
CA PHE A 465 23.65 -22.08 -15.75
C PHE A 465 23.41 -21.05 -14.63
N VAL A 466 23.69 -19.77 -14.91
CA VAL A 466 23.52 -18.66 -13.95
C VAL A 466 22.04 -18.41 -13.61
N VAL A 467 21.12 -18.45 -14.58
CA VAL A 467 19.68 -18.34 -14.29
C VAL A 467 19.18 -19.57 -13.51
N THR A 468 19.63 -20.78 -13.83
CA THR A 468 19.29 -21.99 -13.05
C THR A 468 19.75 -21.85 -11.58
N ALA A 469 20.92 -21.26 -11.34
CA ALA A 469 21.40 -20.95 -9.99
C ALA A 469 20.51 -19.93 -9.25
N SER A 470 20.01 -18.91 -9.95
CA SER A 470 18.99 -18.01 -9.37
C SER A 470 17.74 -18.77 -8.95
N VAL A 471 17.21 -19.65 -9.80
CA VAL A 471 15.98 -20.43 -9.51
C VAL A 471 16.20 -21.38 -8.34
N ALA A 472 17.37 -22.01 -8.23
CA ALA A 472 17.71 -22.87 -7.09
C ALA A 472 17.77 -22.11 -5.76
N LEU A 473 18.20 -20.84 -5.77
CA LEU A 473 18.23 -20.00 -4.56
C LEU A 473 16.84 -19.53 -4.09
N GLU A 474 15.79 -19.66 -4.90
CA GLU A 474 14.42 -19.30 -4.50
C GLU A 474 13.89 -20.12 -3.32
N ILE A 475 14.43 -21.33 -3.13
CA ILE A 475 14.09 -22.27 -2.04
C ILE A 475 14.70 -21.87 -0.68
N ALA A 476 15.77 -21.07 -0.67
CA ALA A 476 16.38 -20.61 0.59
C ALA A 476 15.43 -19.65 1.33
N SER A 477 15.64 -19.45 2.65
CA SER A 477 14.89 -18.40 3.35
C SER A 477 15.33 -17.00 2.87
N PRO A 478 14.39 -16.08 2.56
CA PRO A 478 14.72 -14.69 2.25
C PRO A 478 15.25 -13.92 3.47
N THR A 479 15.14 -14.47 4.69
CA THR A 479 15.71 -13.88 5.91
C THR A 479 17.24 -13.97 5.98
N ILE A 480 17.88 -14.76 5.11
CA ILE A 480 19.34 -14.85 5.02
C ILE A 480 19.89 -13.56 4.41
N THR A 481 20.85 -12.93 5.10
CA THR A 481 21.46 -11.65 4.70
C THR A 481 21.92 -11.67 3.24
N GLY A 482 21.41 -10.72 2.44
CA GLY A 482 21.75 -10.57 1.02
C GLY A 482 21.07 -11.56 0.06
N MET A 483 20.30 -12.54 0.54
CA MET A 483 19.67 -13.58 -0.30
C MET A 483 18.77 -12.99 -1.39
N CYS A 484 17.94 -12.01 -1.03
CA CYS A 484 17.05 -11.31 -1.98
C CYS A 484 17.82 -10.57 -3.08
N ALA A 485 18.97 -9.96 -2.76
CA ALA A 485 19.82 -9.33 -3.75
C ALA A 485 20.46 -10.37 -4.69
N VAL A 486 21.06 -11.44 -4.14
CA VAL A 486 21.77 -12.46 -4.93
C VAL A 486 20.84 -13.14 -5.95
N ARG A 487 19.58 -13.45 -5.60
CA ARG A 487 18.59 -13.96 -6.55
C ARG A 487 18.45 -13.05 -7.77
N ILE A 488 18.21 -11.76 -7.54
CA ILE A 488 17.94 -10.81 -8.63
C ILE A 488 19.21 -10.51 -9.45
N TRP A 489 20.39 -10.47 -8.82
CA TRP A 489 21.68 -10.37 -9.52
C TRP A 489 21.93 -11.53 -10.48
N LEU A 490 21.74 -12.78 -10.02
CA LEU A 490 21.95 -13.95 -10.88
C LEU A 490 20.90 -14.02 -12.00
N LEU A 491 19.63 -13.70 -11.72
CA LEU A 491 18.59 -13.65 -12.74
C LEU A 491 18.91 -12.62 -13.84
N ALA A 492 19.25 -11.40 -13.45
CA ALA A 492 19.57 -10.31 -14.38
C ALA A 492 20.78 -10.65 -15.26
N LEU A 493 21.93 -10.95 -14.65
CA LEU A 493 23.17 -11.24 -15.38
C LEU A 493 23.06 -12.50 -16.26
N GLY A 494 22.35 -13.53 -15.79
CA GLY A 494 22.06 -14.72 -16.57
C GLY A 494 21.17 -14.44 -17.77
N MET A 495 20.11 -13.62 -17.61
CA MET A 495 19.23 -13.23 -18.71
C MET A 495 19.91 -12.30 -19.71
N CYS A 496 20.69 -11.32 -19.26
CA CYS A 496 21.45 -10.43 -20.14
C CYS A 496 22.52 -11.18 -20.95
N THR A 497 23.20 -12.18 -20.37
CA THR A 497 24.17 -12.99 -21.14
C THR A 497 23.50 -13.88 -22.20
N ILE A 498 22.32 -14.46 -21.93
CA ILE A 498 21.51 -15.16 -22.94
C ILE A 498 21.03 -14.20 -24.04
N LEU A 499 20.29 -13.16 -23.67
CA LEU A 499 19.67 -12.22 -24.61
C LEU A 499 20.72 -11.47 -25.42
N GLY A 500 21.79 -10.98 -24.77
CA GLY A 500 22.89 -10.29 -25.43
C GLY A 500 23.59 -11.18 -26.46
N SER A 501 23.80 -12.45 -26.15
CA SER A 501 24.36 -13.43 -27.12
C SER A 501 23.43 -13.65 -28.31
N ILE A 502 22.11 -13.72 -28.09
CA ILE A 502 21.10 -13.84 -29.16
C ILE A 502 21.08 -12.56 -30.03
N ILE A 503 21.06 -11.36 -29.41
CA ILE A 503 21.05 -10.07 -30.13
C ILE A 503 22.28 -9.92 -31.02
N VAL A 504 23.49 -10.14 -30.47
CA VAL A 504 24.74 -10.03 -31.24
C VAL A 504 24.79 -11.02 -32.39
N LYS A 505 24.36 -12.27 -32.15
CA LYS A 505 24.34 -13.32 -33.16
C LYS A 505 23.32 -13.05 -34.28
N THR A 506 22.13 -12.55 -33.93
CA THR A 506 21.09 -12.17 -34.91
C THR A 506 21.43 -10.89 -35.67
N MET A 507 22.04 -9.88 -35.03
CA MET A 507 22.58 -8.69 -35.68
C MET A 507 23.60 -9.05 -36.76
N ARG A 508 24.54 -9.96 -36.47
CA ARG A 508 25.52 -10.46 -37.46
C ARG A 508 24.83 -11.01 -38.71
N ILE A 509 23.81 -11.86 -38.53
CA ILE A 509 23.04 -12.43 -39.64
C ILE A 509 22.29 -11.32 -40.39
N TYR A 510 21.62 -10.41 -39.68
CA TYR A 510 20.87 -9.31 -40.29
C TYR A 510 21.75 -8.41 -41.17
N LEU A 511 22.95 -8.06 -40.72
CA LEU A 511 23.88 -7.22 -41.47
C LEU A 511 24.42 -7.92 -42.73
N ILE A 512 24.79 -9.20 -42.64
CA ILE A 512 25.29 -9.99 -43.78
C ILE A 512 24.27 -10.05 -44.93
N PHE A 513 22.98 -10.23 -44.61
CA PHE A 513 21.91 -10.31 -45.62
C PHE A 513 21.24 -8.96 -45.91
N GLY A 514 21.73 -7.86 -45.34
CA GLY A 514 21.10 -6.53 -45.41
C GLY A 514 21.51 -5.70 -46.63
N ASN A 515 22.74 -5.86 -47.15
CA ASN A 515 23.27 -5.05 -48.25
C ASN A 515 24.40 -5.78 -49.01
N ARG A 516 24.32 -5.86 -50.35
CA ARG A 516 25.33 -6.55 -51.20
C ARG A 516 26.73 -5.93 -51.07
N TYR A 517 26.82 -4.63 -50.79
CA TYR A 517 28.11 -3.92 -50.63
C TYR A 517 28.78 -4.14 -49.26
N GLN A 518 28.06 -4.65 -48.25
CA GLN A 518 28.66 -4.98 -46.94
C GLN A 518 29.21 -6.42 -46.84
N MET A 519 29.06 -7.23 -47.90
CA MET A 519 29.52 -8.62 -47.95
C MET A 519 31.05 -8.80 -47.81
N GLN A 520 31.84 -7.73 -47.83
CA GLN A 520 33.30 -7.77 -47.67
C GLN A 520 33.80 -7.51 -46.23
N PHE A 521 32.95 -7.12 -45.28
CA PHE A 521 33.41 -6.87 -43.91
C PHE A 521 33.53 -8.16 -43.10
N ASN A 522 34.79 -8.58 -42.90
CA ASN A 522 35.14 -9.73 -42.07
C ASN A 522 34.97 -9.42 -40.57
N LEU A 523 33.72 -9.41 -40.07
CA LEU A 523 33.39 -9.16 -38.66
C LEU A 523 34.01 -10.24 -37.75
N LYS A 524 35.13 -9.88 -37.09
CA LYS A 524 35.81 -10.74 -36.11
C LYS A 524 34.95 -10.98 -34.87
N ASP A 525 34.89 -12.24 -34.43
CA ASP A 525 34.15 -12.67 -33.24
C ASP A 525 34.51 -11.90 -31.94
N SER A 526 35.71 -11.33 -31.84
CA SER A 526 36.13 -10.51 -30.70
C SER A 526 35.37 -9.19 -30.58
N ARG A 527 35.01 -8.54 -31.69
CA ARG A 527 34.17 -7.32 -31.66
C ARG A 527 32.73 -7.65 -31.30
N LEU A 528 32.24 -8.81 -31.74
CA LEU A 528 30.91 -9.33 -31.41
C LEU A 528 30.82 -9.67 -29.90
N LEU A 529 31.85 -10.31 -29.34
CA LEU A 529 31.96 -10.58 -27.90
C LEU A 529 31.92 -9.30 -27.05
N GLY A 530 32.59 -8.23 -27.50
CA GLY A 530 32.54 -6.92 -26.84
C GLY A 530 31.13 -6.34 -26.70
N GLY A 531 30.22 -6.63 -27.63
CA GLY A 531 28.82 -6.22 -27.53
C GLY A 531 28.06 -6.90 -26.39
N VAL A 532 28.31 -8.20 -26.16
CA VAL A 532 27.71 -8.95 -25.03
C VAL A 532 28.24 -8.41 -23.69
N LEU A 533 29.55 -8.17 -23.61
CA LEU A 533 30.19 -7.60 -22.42
C LEU A 533 29.72 -6.17 -22.13
N ALA A 534 29.48 -5.35 -23.15
CA ALA A 534 28.94 -4.00 -22.97
C ALA A 534 27.52 -4.01 -22.38
N MET A 535 26.65 -4.91 -22.84
CA MET A 535 25.31 -5.07 -22.24
C MET A 535 25.38 -5.56 -20.80
N ALA A 536 26.25 -6.53 -20.49
CA ALA A 536 26.45 -7.01 -19.12
C ALA A 536 27.08 -5.96 -18.19
N ALA A 537 27.91 -5.04 -18.73
CA ALA A 537 28.47 -3.93 -17.96
C ALA A 537 27.39 -2.91 -17.54
N VAL A 538 26.39 -2.65 -18.39
CA VAL A 538 25.23 -1.81 -18.02
C VAL A 538 24.46 -2.45 -16.87
N ASP A 539 24.18 -3.75 -16.95
CA ASP A 539 23.56 -4.53 -15.86
C ASP A 539 24.34 -4.41 -14.54
N LEU A 540 25.66 -4.61 -14.57
CA LEU A 540 26.52 -4.53 -13.37
C LEU A 540 26.48 -3.13 -12.74
N VAL A 541 26.42 -2.07 -13.54
CA VAL A 541 26.28 -0.69 -13.03
C VAL A 541 24.90 -0.47 -12.42
N LEU A 542 23.82 -0.93 -13.06
CA LEU A 542 22.46 -0.81 -12.54
C LEU A 542 22.29 -1.59 -11.23
N LEU A 543 22.73 -2.85 -11.19
CA LEU A 543 22.68 -3.72 -10.02
C LEU A 543 23.55 -3.20 -8.87
N GLY A 544 24.75 -2.68 -9.17
CA GLY A 544 25.63 -2.07 -8.19
C GLY A 544 25.02 -0.81 -7.56
N ALA A 545 24.52 0.11 -8.40
CA ALA A 545 23.83 1.31 -7.95
C ALA A 545 22.59 0.97 -7.09
N TRP A 546 21.83 -0.05 -7.50
CA TRP A 546 20.68 -0.55 -6.75
C TRP A 546 21.06 -1.08 -5.37
N THR A 547 22.10 -1.92 -5.27
CA THR A 547 22.56 -2.43 -3.96
C THR A 547 23.13 -1.33 -3.06
N GLY A 548 23.73 -0.29 -3.64
CA GLY A 548 24.25 0.85 -2.88
C GLY A 548 23.16 1.83 -2.40
N ALA A 549 22.06 1.97 -3.15
CA ALA A 549 20.98 2.89 -2.83
C ALA A 549 19.86 2.26 -2.00
N ALA A 550 19.41 1.06 -2.35
CA ALA A 550 18.27 0.38 -1.74
C ALA A 550 18.30 -1.13 -2.05
N ALA A 551 19.21 -1.87 -1.41
CA ALA A 551 19.29 -3.32 -1.55
C ALA A 551 17.97 -4.00 -1.10
N PRO A 552 17.48 -5.03 -1.80
CA PRO A 552 16.30 -5.78 -1.39
C PRO A 552 16.44 -6.42 -0.02
N SER A 553 15.34 -6.35 0.74
CA SER A 553 15.21 -6.96 2.05
C SER A 553 13.98 -7.89 2.11
N PRO A 554 13.97 -8.85 3.04
CA PRO A 554 12.74 -9.56 3.38
C PRO A 554 11.72 -8.59 3.99
N ILE A 555 10.51 -8.55 3.41
CA ILE A 555 9.34 -7.88 3.97
C ILE A 555 8.30 -8.89 4.44
N ILE A 556 7.50 -8.51 5.43
CA ILE A 556 6.39 -9.32 5.95
C ILE A 556 5.19 -9.18 5.02
N SER A 557 4.65 -10.31 4.56
CA SER A 557 3.40 -10.39 3.80
C SER A 557 2.39 -11.25 4.56
N THR A 558 1.21 -10.72 4.81
CA THR A 558 0.10 -11.46 5.44
C THR A 558 -0.45 -12.50 4.48
N VAL A 559 -0.49 -13.77 4.88
CA VAL A 559 -1.02 -14.90 4.09
C VAL A 559 -2.46 -15.19 4.49
N SER A 560 -2.74 -15.16 5.79
CA SER A 560 -4.05 -15.34 6.40
C SER A 560 -4.26 -14.30 7.50
N THR A 561 -5.40 -14.34 8.18
CA THR A 561 -5.60 -13.57 9.41
C THR A 561 -4.60 -13.98 10.49
N THR A 562 -4.27 -15.27 10.59
CA THR A 562 -3.38 -15.84 11.63
C THR A 562 -1.95 -16.14 11.15
N THR A 563 -1.62 -15.95 9.86
CA THR A 563 -0.31 -16.34 9.31
C THR A 563 0.33 -15.29 8.41
N TYR A 564 1.66 -15.21 8.46
CA TYR A 564 2.48 -14.33 7.63
C TYR A 564 3.63 -15.11 6.99
N THR A 565 4.19 -14.58 5.90
CA THR A 565 5.39 -15.11 5.27
C THR A 565 6.36 -13.98 4.90
N TYR A 566 7.59 -14.32 4.55
CA TYR A 566 8.58 -13.35 4.09
C TYR A 566 8.69 -13.35 2.56
N LEU A 567 8.62 -12.17 1.94
CA LEU A 567 8.84 -11.96 0.52
C LEU A 567 10.02 -11.01 0.29
N CYS A 568 10.74 -11.16 -0.81
CA CYS A 568 11.79 -10.21 -1.20
C CYS A 568 11.17 -8.97 -1.86
N SER A 569 11.42 -7.79 -1.31
CA SER A 569 11.02 -6.50 -1.91
C SER A 569 12.15 -5.48 -1.80
N THR A 570 12.10 -4.44 -2.63
CA THR A 570 12.79 -3.19 -2.32
C THR A 570 12.10 -2.49 -1.14
N SER A 571 12.82 -1.61 -0.44
CA SER A 571 12.20 -0.66 0.48
C SER A 571 11.19 0.23 -0.27
N SER A 572 10.28 0.86 0.49
CA SER A 572 9.31 1.84 -0.04
C SER A 572 9.96 3.16 -0.50
N ASP A 573 11.29 3.24 -0.51
CA ASP A 573 12.02 4.38 -1.03
C ASP A 573 11.80 4.52 -2.53
N THR A 574 11.42 5.73 -2.96
CA THR A 574 11.17 6.09 -4.36
C THR A 574 12.36 5.73 -5.26
N GLY A 575 13.59 5.86 -4.75
CA GLY A 575 14.82 5.52 -5.48
C GLY A 575 14.99 4.03 -5.76
N GLY A 576 14.76 3.16 -4.77
CA GLY A 576 14.90 1.71 -4.93
C GLY A 576 13.90 1.15 -5.93
N THR A 577 12.63 1.58 -5.80
CA THR A 577 11.55 1.23 -6.73
C THR A 577 11.86 1.69 -8.17
N ALA A 578 12.37 2.92 -8.33
CA ALA A 578 12.73 3.45 -9.65
C ALA A 578 13.86 2.65 -10.32
N ILE A 579 14.90 2.26 -9.57
CA ILE A 579 16.02 1.49 -10.14
C ILE A 579 15.57 0.07 -10.54
N THR A 580 14.71 -0.59 -9.74
CA THR A 580 14.11 -1.87 -10.13
C THR A 580 13.26 -1.77 -11.41
N ALA A 581 12.50 -0.69 -11.55
CA ALA A 581 11.75 -0.42 -12.79
C ALA A 581 12.69 -0.21 -14.00
N ILE A 582 13.79 0.53 -13.84
CA ILE A 582 14.80 0.74 -14.90
C ILE A 582 15.45 -0.58 -15.32
N LEU A 583 15.83 -1.44 -14.36
CA LEU A 583 16.39 -2.78 -14.64
C LEU A 583 15.40 -3.65 -15.44
N ALA A 584 14.12 -3.68 -15.03
CA ALA A 584 13.08 -4.41 -15.73
C ALA A 584 12.84 -3.89 -17.15
N ILE A 585 12.83 -2.56 -17.34
CA ILE A 585 12.71 -1.91 -18.66
C ILE A 585 13.91 -2.27 -19.55
N PHE A 586 15.14 -2.27 -19.01
CA PHE A 586 16.34 -2.63 -19.76
C PHE A 586 16.25 -4.05 -20.34
N HIS A 587 15.91 -5.05 -19.51
CA HIS A 587 15.72 -6.43 -19.98
C HIS A 587 14.54 -6.58 -20.95
N ALA A 588 13.43 -5.86 -20.72
CA ALA A 588 12.30 -5.87 -21.65
C ALA A 588 12.71 -5.33 -23.03
N LEU A 589 13.50 -4.24 -23.09
CA LEU A 589 14.04 -3.70 -24.33
C LEU A 589 15.02 -4.67 -25.02
N GLN A 590 15.90 -5.33 -24.27
CA GLN A 590 16.77 -6.40 -24.80
C GLN A 590 15.94 -7.51 -25.48
N LEU A 591 14.91 -8.01 -24.80
CA LEU A 591 14.02 -9.05 -25.32
C LEU A 591 13.26 -8.60 -26.58
N LEU A 592 12.71 -7.37 -26.58
CA LEU A 592 12.03 -6.81 -27.74
C LEU A 592 12.97 -6.67 -28.96
N VAL A 593 14.21 -6.23 -28.74
CA VAL A 593 15.24 -6.18 -29.81
C VAL A 593 15.59 -7.58 -30.31
N ALA A 594 15.76 -8.56 -29.43
CA ALA A 594 16.03 -9.95 -29.79
C ALA A 594 14.88 -10.54 -30.64
N CYS A 595 13.63 -10.32 -30.25
CA CYS A 595 12.45 -10.75 -31.00
C CYS A 595 12.33 -10.04 -32.36
N TRP A 596 12.55 -8.72 -32.41
CA TRP A 596 12.50 -7.93 -33.66
C TRP A 596 13.54 -8.40 -34.67
N LEU A 597 14.79 -8.58 -34.25
CA LEU A 597 15.88 -9.11 -35.09
C LEU A 597 15.55 -10.51 -35.60
N SER A 598 15.11 -11.39 -34.69
CA SER A 598 14.73 -12.76 -35.03
C SER A 598 13.61 -12.81 -36.06
N PHE A 599 12.60 -11.93 -35.94
CA PHE A 599 11.53 -11.80 -36.92
C PHE A 599 12.04 -11.34 -38.30
N LYS A 600 13.01 -10.41 -38.35
CA LYS A 600 13.61 -9.96 -39.62
C LYS A 600 14.37 -11.09 -40.33
N ILE A 601 15.11 -11.92 -39.58
CA ILE A 601 15.94 -13.00 -40.16
C ILE A 601 15.19 -14.32 -40.39
N ARG A 602 13.98 -14.53 -39.86
CA ARG A 602 13.25 -15.83 -39.89
C ARG A 602 13.13 -16.52 -41.26
N ASN A 603 13.10 -15.72 -42.33
CA ASN A 603 13.01 -16.18 -43.73
C ASN A 603 14.34 -16.01 -44.49
N VAL A 604 15.47 -16.06 -43.79
CA VAL A 604 16.83 -16.13 -44.37
C VAL A 604 17.22 -17.60 -44.42
N GLY A 605 17.38 -18.14 -45.63
CA GLY A 605 17.90 -19.49 -45.83
C GLY A 605 19.41 -19.50 -45.65
N THR A 606 19.87 -19.99 -44.50
CA THR A 606 21.26 -20.42 -44.33
C THR A 606 21.36 -21.92 -44.58
N THR A 607 22.57 -22.42 -44.87
CA THR A 607 22.86 -23.86 -45.12
C THR A 607 22.35 -24.80 -44.00
N TYR A 608 22.05 -24.27 -42.81
CA TYR A 608 21.65 -25.02 -41.61
C TYR A 608 20.32 -24.56 -40.98
N ASN A 609 19.47 -23.79 -41.68
CA ASN A 609 18.14 -23.33 -41.20
C ASN A 609 18.12 -22.59 -39.83
N GLU A 610 19.28 -22.14 -39.35
CA GLU A 610 19.53 -21.61 -38.00
C GLU A 610 18.59 -20.48 -37.55
N SER A 611 18.22 -19.59 -38.47
CA SER A 611 17.37 -18.43 -38.22
C SER A 611 16.00 -18.78 -37.63
N LYS A 612 15.45 -19.96 -37.93
CA LYS A 612 14.17 -20.45 -37.40
C LYS A 612 14.28 -20.81 -35.92
N TYR A 613 15.34 -21.49 -35.53
CA TYR A 613 15.56 -21.95 -34.15
C TYR A 613 15.85 -20.77 -33.21
N ILE A 614 16.59 -19.76 -33.68
CA ILE A 614 16.81 -18.52 -32.93
C ILE A 614 15.49 -17.78 -32.68
N ALA A 615 14.62 -17.68 -33.69
CA ALA A 615 13.30 -17.08 -33.53
C ALA A 615 12.42 -17.85 -32.54
N LEU A 616 12.39 -19.19 -32.63
CA LEU A 616 11.62 -20.02 -31.69
C LEU A 616 12.12 -19.87 -30.25
N ALA A 617 13.44 -19.82 -30.03
CA ALA A 617 14.01 -19.58 -28.70
C ALA A 617 13.66 -18.19 -28.15
N ALA A 618 13.78 -17.13 -28.96
CA ALA A 618 13.41 -15.77 -28.54
C ALA A 618 11.91 -15.63 -28.21
N TYR A 619 11.04 -16.26 -29.00
CA TYR A 619 9.59 -16.26 -28.71
C TYR A 619 9.22 -17.12 -27.49
N ASN A 620 9.97 -18.19 -27.20
CA ASN A 620 9.78 -19.00 -25.98
C ASN A 620 10.09 -18.20 -24.71
N ILE A 621 11.19 -17.42 -24.72
CA ILE A 621 11.50 -16.49 -23.62
C ILE A 621 10.39 -15.46 -23.45
N LEU A 622 9.92 -14.86 -24.56
CA LEU A 622 8.81 -13.89 -24.52
C LEU A 622 7.52 -14.46 -23.91
N LEU A 623 7.14 -15.68 -24.29
CA LEU A 623 5.97 -16.36 -23.74
C LEU A 623 6.11 -16.59 -22.23
N ALA A 624 7.28 -17.02 -21.77
CA ALA A 624 7.54 -17.19 -20.34
C ALA A 624 7.49 -15.86 -19.57
N CYS A 625 8.08 -14.78 -20.10
CA CYS A 625 8.01 -13.45 -19.48
C CYS A 625 6.57 -12.93 -19.36
N ILE A 626 5.71 -13.17 -20.36
CA ILE A 626 4.29 -12.79 -20.32
C ILE A 626 3.53 -13.46 -19.16
N VAL A 627 3.94 -14.66 -18.75
CA VAL A 627 3.34 -15.38 -17.60
C VAL A 627 4.00 -14.98 -16.28
N VAL A 628 5.34 -14.96 -16.23
CA VAL A 628 6.10 -14.78 -14.98
C VAL A 628 5.98 -13.37 -14.42
N VAL A 629 6.01 -12.33 -15.27
CA VAL A 629 6.00 -10.93 -14.78
C VAL A 629 4.69 -10.57 -14.06
N PRO A 630 3.47 -10.87 -14.58
CA PRO A 630 2.24 -10.65 -13.83
C PRO A 630 2.16 -11.49 -12.55
N VAL A 631 2.58 -12.76 -12.59
CA VAL A 631 2.53 -13.66 -11.43
C VAL A 631 3.43 -13.18 -10.28
N ALA A 632 4.54 -12.48 -10.57
CA ALA A 632 5.42 -11.91 -9.58
C ALA A 632 4.91 -10.60 -8.92
N VAL A 633 3.82 -10.01 -9.44
CA VAL A 633 3.28 -8.72 -8.96
C VAL A 633 1.85 -8.86 -8.42
N LEU A 634 1.07 -9.83 -8.90
CA LEU A 634 -0.30 -10.07 -8.43
C LEU A 634 -0.31 -10.72 -7.04
N PRO A 635 -1.30 -10.39 -6.16
CA PRO A 635 -1.44 -10.97 -4.82
C PRO A 635 -2.03 -12.39 -4.85
N ILE A 636 -1.33 -13.30 -5.55
CA ILE A 636 -1.65 -14.73 -5.64
C ILE A 636 -1.01 -15.45 -4.44
N ASN A 637 -1.52 -16.62 -4.06
CA ASN A 637 -0.87 -17.50 -3.06
C ASN A 637 0.63 -17.69 -3.37
N PHE A 638 1.49 -17.40 -2.38
CA PHE A 638 2.95 -17.39 -2.55
C PHE A 638 3.54 -18.73 -3.01
N ARG A 639 2.96 -19.86 -2.59
CA ARG A 639 3.36 -21.21 -3.01
C ARG A 639 3.08 -21.43 -4.49
N ALA A 640 1.96 -20.91 -4.99
CA ALA A 640 1.62 -20.92 -6.42
C ALA A 640 2.53 -19.98 -7.23
N GLN A 641 2.81 -18.76 -6.73
CA GLN A 641 3.76 -17.84 -7.36
C GLN A 641 5.14 -18.49 -7.54
N PHE A 642 5.67 -19.12 -6.48
CA PHE A 642 6.94 -19.83 -6.48
C PHE A 642 6.99 -20.90 -7.58
N VAL A 643 6.03 -21.83 -7.60
CA VAL A 643 6.01 -22.94 -8.58
C VAL A 643 5.89 -22.41 -10.01
N ILE A 644 4.94 -21.50 -10.27
CA ILE A 644 4.70 -20.97 -11.62
C ILE A 644 5.95 -20.22 -12.12
N LYS A 645 6.55 -19.35 -11.29
CA LYS A 645 7.79 -18.64 -11.62
C LYS A 645 8.91 -19.62 -11.98
N CYS A 646 9.22 -20.56 -11.09
CA CYS A 646 10.34 -21.49 -11.27
C CYS A 646 10.15 -22.40 -12.49
N VAL A 647 8.97 -22.98 -12.67
CA VAL A 647 8.69 -23.89 -13.79
C VAL A 647 8.69 -23.16 -15.14
N CYS A 648 8.06 -21.98 -15.24
CA CYS A 648 8.06 -21.21 -16.50
C CYS A 648 9.46 -20.74 -16.90
N ILE A 649 10.31 -20.33 -15.95
CA ILE A 649 11.71 -19.98 -16.23
C ILE A 649 12.48 -21.21 -16.73
N LEU A 650 12.39 -22.36 -16.05
CA LEU A 650 13.09 -23.57 -16.46
C LEU A 650 12.64 -24.08 -17.84
N LEU A 651 11.35 -24.01 -18.17
CA LEU A 651 10.84 -24.33 -19.52
C LEU A 651 11.39 -23.37 -20.59
N ALA A 652 11.54 -22.07 -20.27
CA ALA A 652 12.17 -21.10 -21.16
C ALA A 652 13.62 -21.48 -21.46
N LEU A 653 14.41 -21.74 -20.40
CA LEU A 653 15.81 -22.14 -20.48
C LEU A 653 16.00 -23.48 -21.21
N GLY A 654 15.11 -24.44 -20.99
CA GLY A 654 15.14 -25.74 -21.68
C GLY A 654 14.98 -25.60 -23.18
N GLY A 655 14.05 -24.75 -23.62
CA GLY A 655 13.92 -24.40 -25.04
C GLY A 655 15.16 -23.72 -25.60
N VAL A 656 15.76 -22.78 -24.88
CA VAL A 656 17.02 -22.11 -25.30
C VAL A 656 18.16 -23.12 -25.46
N LEU A 657 18.38 -23.97 -24.45
CA LEU A 657 19.46 -24.97 -24.45
C LEU A 657 19.25 -26.01 -25.56
N GLY A 658 18.04 -26.57 -25.69
CA GLY A 658 17.73 -27.57 -26.71
C GLY A 658 17.86 -27.02 -28.14
N LEU A 659 17.23 -25.88 -28.43
CA LEU A 659 17.13 -25.34 -29.79
C LEU A 659 18.45 -24.72 -30.29
N LEU A 660 19.22 -24.08 -29.41
CA LEU A 660 20.41 -23.28 -29.80
C LEU A 660 21.75 -23.96 -29.50
N VAL A 661 21.81 -24.84 -28.50
CA VAL A 661 23.08 -25.44 -28.03
C VAL A 661 23.13 -26.95 -28.30
N TRP A 662 22.09 -27.70 -27.94
CA TRP A 662 22.13 -29.16 -28.04
C TRP A 662 21.84 -29.64 -29.48
N ARG A 663 20.94 -29.01 -30.23
CA ARG A 663 20.61 -29.41 -31.62
C ARG A 663 21.86 -29.64 -32.51
N PRO A 664 22.83 -28.71 -32.63
CA PRO A 664 24.03 -28.94 -33.44
C PRO A 664 24.97 -30.05 -32.91
N ILE A 665 24.92 -30.35 -31.60
CA ILE A 665 25.69 -31.43 -30.98
C ILE A 665 25.05 -32.79 -31.30
N LEU A 666 23.71 -32.89 -31.24
CA LEU A 666 22.98 -34.11 -31.62
C LEU A 666 23.14 -34.43 -33.10
N GLU A 667 23.07 -33.42 -33.98
CA GLU A 667 23.35 -33.58 -35.41
C GLU A 667 24.73 -34.23 -35.67
N VAL A 668 25.74 -33.91 -34.86
CA VAL A 668 27.08 -34.53 -34.93
C VAL A 668 27.11 -35.95 -34.33
N LEU A 669 26.49 -36.15 -33.16
CA LEU A 669 26.50 -37.44 -32.47
C LEU A 669 25.76 -38.52 -33.28
N LEU A 670 24.62 -38.17 -33.89
CA LEU A 670 23.86 -39.08 -34.75
C LEU A 670 24.62 -39.39 -36.04
N ALA A 671 25.16 -38.38 -36.72
CA ALA A 671 26.00 -38.60 -37.91
C ALA A 671 27.30 -39.38 -37.62
N GLY A 672 27.77 -39.39 -36.37
CA GLY A 672 28.88 -40.22 -35.92
C GLY A 672 28.48 -41.67 -35.60
N ALA A 673 27.22 -41.92 -35.22
CA ALA A 673 26.68 -43.26 -34.97
C ALA A 673 26.42 -44.02 -36.27
N ASP A 674 25.87 -43.35 -37.28
CA ASP A 674 25.64 -43.91 -38.62
C ASP A 674 26.95 -44.29 -39.36
N GLY A 675 28.11 -43.83 -38.86
CA GLY A 675 29.43 -44.15 -39.41
C GLY A 675 30.11 -45.40 -38.84
N ALA A 676 29.46 -46.12 -37.93
CA ALA A 676 30.08 -47.24 -37.20
C ALA A 676 29.82 -48.64 -37.82
N ASP A 677 28.79 -48.80 -38.67
CA ASP A 677 28.43 -50.07 -39.29
C ASP A 677 28.57 -50.04 -40.84
N ALA A 678 29.28 -51.05 -41.38
CA ALA A 678 29.57 -51.44 -42.79
C ALA A 678 28.60 -50.98 -43.93
N HIS A 679 28.96 -50.83 -45.22
CA HIS A 679 30.11 -51.12 -46.13
C HIS A 679 29.78 -50.45 -47.52
N PRO A 680 30.51 -50.64 -48.64
CA PRO A 680 31.93 -50.50 -48.95
C PRO A 680 32.19 -49.37 -50.01
N LYS A 681 33.44 -49.18 -50.46
CA LYS A 681 33.74 -48.31 -51.62
C LYS A 681 33.14 -48.89 -52.91
N PHE A 682 32.48 -48.06 -53.71
CA PHE A 682 32.07 -48.37 -55.09
C PHE A 682 32.72 -47.36 -56.05
N GLU A 683 33.50 -47.84 -57.03
CA GLU A 683 33.96 -47.00 -58.13
C GLU A 683 32.77 -46.64 -59.05
N PRO A 684 32.69 -45.41 -59.58
CA PRO A 684 31.59 -45.03 -60.45
C PRO A 684 31.76 -45.66 -61.85
N PRO A 685 30.82 -46.49 -62.34
CA PRO A 685 30.84 -46.95 -63.72
C PRO A 685 30.51 -45.81 -64.67
N SER A 686 31.15 -45.83 -65.84
CA SER A 686 31.02 -44.81 -66.87
C SER A 686 29.62 -44.79 -67.51
N LEU A 687 28.82 -43.77 -67.19
CA LEU A 687 27.54 -43.49 -67.84
C LEU A 687 27.63 -42.32 -68.82
N ALA A 688 28.54 -42.47 -69.79
CA ALA A 688 28.44 -41.74 -71.04
C ALA A 688 27.21 -42.21 -71.83
N LYS A 689 26.54 -41.28 -72.54
CA LYS A 689 25.32 -41.46 -73.36
C LYS A 689 23.97 -41.53 -72.61
N LEU A 690 23.55 -40.42 -71.97
CA LEU A 690 22.11 -40.02 -72.00
C LEU A 690 21.78 -38.55 -71.66
N ASN A 691 22.74 -37.61 -71.64
CA ASN A 691 22.41 -36.18 -71.44
C ASN A 691 23.21 -35.19 -72.31
N ARG A 692 23.46 -35.55 -73.58
CA ARG A 692 24.19 -34.70 -74.56
C ARG A 692 23.39 -33.52 -75.13
N ARG A 693 22.16 -33.25 -74.67
CA ARG A 693 21.36 -32.08 -75.12
C ARG A 693 21.15 -30.99 -74.06
N ALA A 694 21.07 -31.32 -72.76
CA ALA A 694 20.99 -30.28 -71.73
C ALA A 694 22.36 -29.65 -71.38
N GLY A 695 23.46 -30.38 -71.62
CA GLY A 695 24.82 -29.92 -71.31
C GLY A 695 25.40 -28.86 -72.27
N SER A 696 24.88 -28.74 -73.50
CA SER A 696 25.40 -27.74 -74.46
C SER A 696 25.07 -26.34 -73.99
N LEU A 697 23.77 -26.02 -73.88
CA LEU A 697 23.26 -24.70 -73.43
C LEU A 697 23.96 -24.19 -72.17
N ARG A 698 24.20 -25.05 -71.17
CA ARG A 698 24.81 -24.62 -69.91
C ARG A 698 26.32 -24.37 -70.00
N ASN A 699 27.04 -25.07 -70.88
CA ASN A 699 28.45 -24.81 -71.16
C ASN A 699 28.64 -23.63 -72.13
N ASP A 700 27.71 -23.46 -73.07
CA ASP A 700 27.68 -22.33 -74.00
C ASP A 700 27.36 -21.02 -73.23
N MET A 701 26.44 -21.04 -72.26
CA MET A 701 26.19 -19.94 -71.33
C MET A 701 27.35 -19.66 -70.36
N ALA A 702 28.13 -20.68 -69.97
CA ALA A 702 29.29 -20.51 -69.08
C ALA A 702 30.52 -19.89 -69.76
N LYS A 703 30.53 -19.79 -71.10
CA LYS A 703 31.56 -19.04 -71.84
C LYS A 703 31.27 -17.53 -71.96
N SER A 704 30.06 -17.08 -71.62
CA SER A 704 29.69 -15.66 -71.59
C SER A 704 29.71 -15.12 -70.15
N ASP A 705 30.91 -15.06 -69.56
CA ASP A 705 31.18 -14.44 -68.24
C ASP A 705 31.57 -12.95 -68.38
N LYS A 706 31.32 -12.40 -69.57
CA LYS A 706 31.33 -10.97 -69.88
C LYS A 706 29.96 -10.66 -70.47
N GLY A 707 29.36 -9.53 -70.08
CA GLY A 707 28.09 -9.06 -70.65
C GLY A 707 28.26 -8.52 -72.06
N GLU A 708 28.64 -9.39 -72.99
CA GLU A 708 28.79 -9.16 -74.42
C GLU A 708 27.63 -9.87 -75.15
N GLU A 709 27.18 -9.29 -76.26
CA GLU A 709 26.08 -9.82 -77.08
C GLU A 709 26.44 -11.22 -77.60
N GLY A 710 25.55 -12.20 -77.41
CA GLY A 710 25.82 -13.60 -77.71
C GLY A 710 24.69 -14.26 -78.50
N VAL A 711 25.05 -15.10 -79.45
CA VAL A 711 24.08 -15.90 -80.22
C VAL A 711 23.73 -17.16 -79.42
N LEU A 712 22.62 -17.13 -78.70
CA LEU A 712 22.10 -18.28 -77.93
C LEU A 712 21.14 -19.09 -78.82
N CYS A 713 21.52 -20.32 -79.17
CA CYS A 713 20.72 -21.20 -80.05
C CYS A 713 20.33 -20.58 -81.42
N GLY A 714 21.16 -19.69 -81.98
CA GLY A 714 20.89 -19.02 -83.25
C GLY A 714 20.10 -17.72 -83.15
N LEU A 715 19.84 -17.23 -81.93
CA LEU A 715 19.12 -15.99 -81.64
C LEU A 715 20.05 -15.02 -80.89
N GLU A 716 20.04 -13.74 -81.26
CA GLU A 716 20.78 -12.71 -80.52
C GLU A 716 20.14 -12.46 -79.15
N ALA A 717 20.92 -12.61 -78.10
CA ALA A 717 20.48 -12.43 -76.72
C ALA A 717 21.56 -11.84 -75.80
N ARG A 718 21.14 -10.97 -74.88
CA ARG A 718 21.96 -10.48 -73.77
C ARG A 718 21.63 -11.27 -72.50
N VAL A 719 22.66 -11.82 -71.85
CA VAL A 719 22.53 -12.64 -70.64
C VAL A 719 23.11 -11.90 -69.44
N GLY A 720 22.28 -11.72 -68.40
CA GLY A 720 22.66 -11.17 -67.12
C GLY A 720 22.51 -12.20 -66.01
N GLN A 721 23.61 -12.70 -65.46
CA GLN A 721 23.57 -13.71 -64.39
C GLN A 721 23.45 -13.06 -63.01
N ARG A 722 22.64 -13.65 -62.12
CA ARG A 722 22.50 -13.30 -60.69
C ARG A 722 22.28 -11.80 -60.41
N PHE A 723 21.35 -11.19 -61.13
CA PHE A 723 20.86 -9.85 -60.81
C PHE A 723 20.04 -9.88 -59.51
N ALA A 724 20.32 -8.94 -58.61
CA ALA A 724 19.49 -8.75 -57.43
C ALA A 724 18.30 -7.86 -57.80
N ILE A 725 17.08 -8.39 -57.67
CA ILE A 725 15.84 -7.64 -57.94
C ILE A 725 14.96 -7.54 -56.69
N LYS A 726 14.25 -6.42 -56.53
CA LYS A 726 13.31 -6.16 -55.42
C LYS A 726 12.04 -5.51 -55.95
N GLN A 727 10.89 -6.14 -55.70
CA GLN A 727 9.60 -5.59 -56.13
C GLN A 727 9.27 -4.28 -55.37
N MET A 728 8.96 -3.24 -56.13
CA MET A 728 8.54 -1.92 -55.68
C MET A 728 7.04 -1.94 -55.35
N GLY A 729 6.61 -1.26 -54.28
CA GLY A 729 5.19 -1.19 -53.86
C GLY A 729 4.81 -1.98 -52.61
N GLY A 730 5.76 -2.33 -51.72
CA GLY A 730 5.41 -2.94 -50.43
C GLY A 730 6.53 -2.89 -49.40
N VAL A 731 6.18 -2.53 -48.16
CA VAL A 731 7.11 -2.25 -47.03
C VAL A 731 7.95 -3.47 -46.59
N PHE A 732 7.61 -4.68 -47.04
CA PHE A 732 8.21 -5.95 -46.59
C PHE A 732 8.75 -6.86 -47.71
N ARG A 733 9.02 -6.35 -48.92
CA ARG A 733 9.60 -7.14 -50.03
C ARG A 733 11.12 -7.23 -49.93
N LYS A 734 11.67 -8.43 -50.15
CA LYS A 734 13.12 -8.73 -50.14
C LYS A 734 13.75 -8.59 -51.52
N TRP A 735 15.08 -8.48 -51.55
CA TRP A 735 15.88 -8.78 -52.73
C TRP A 735 15.87 -10.29 -53.03
N THR A 736 15.82 -10.65 -54.30
CA THR A 736 15.91 -12.03 -54.82
C THR A 736 16.87 -12.07 -55.99
N GLU A 737 17.72 -13.10 -56.06
CA GLU A 737 18.59 -13.30 -57.23
C GLU A 737 17.84 -13.98 -58.37
N VAL A 738 17.93 -13.39 -59.56
CA VAL A 738 17.40 -13.91 -60.81
C VAL A 738 18.46 -13.84 -61.90
N ASP A 739 18.41 -14.78 -62.84
CA ASP A 739 19.07 -14.66 -64.12
C ASP A 739 18.09 -13.96 -65.09
N VAL A 740 18.59 -12.96 -65.80
CA VAL A 740 17.86 -12.10 -66.73
C VAL A 740 18.37 -12.41 -68.13
N VAL A 741 17.49 -12.82 -69.04
CA VAL A 741 17.85 -13.04 -70.45
C VAL A 741 16.94 -12.21 -71.33
N LEU A 742 17.54 -11.38 -72.18
CA LEU A 742 16.86 -10.52 -73.15
C LEU A 742 17.13 -11.06 -74.55
N PHE A 743 16.09 -11.42 -75.29
CA PHE A 743 16.16 -11.86 -76.69
C PHE A 743 15.70 -10.73 -77.61
N HIS A 744 16.43 -10.46 -78.70
CA HIS A 744 16.17 -9.31 -79.58
C HIS A 744 15.25 -9.65 -80.77
N HIS A 745 15.59 -10.66 -81.57
CA HIS A 745 14.84 -11.06 -82.77
C HIS A 745 14.72 -12.60 -82.89
N PRO A 746 13.71 -13.16 -83.60
CA PRO A 746 12.62 -12.47 -84.31
C PRO A 746 11.40 -12.15 -83.44
N LEU A 747 11.35 -12.65 -82.19
CA LEU A 747 10.31 -12.33 -81.21
C LEU A 747 10.97 -11.82 -79.93
N PRO A 748 10.87 -10.51 -79.60
CA PRO A 748 11.52 -9.97 -78.42
C PRO A 748 10.88 -10.53 -77.15
N SER A 749 11.72 -10.99 -76.22
CA SER A 749 11.27 -11.52 -74.94
C SER A 749 12.29 -11.31 -73.83
N LEU A 750 11.81 -10.99 -72.63
CA LEU A 750 12.62 -10.85 -71.42
C LEU A 750 12.25 -11.97 -70.45
N GLN A 751 13.20 -12.85 -70.17
CA GLN A 751 13.03 -14.01 -69.30
C GLN A 751 13.67 -13.75 -67.94
N LEU A 752 12.88 -13.87 -66.87
CA LEU A 752 13.34 -13.81 -65.48
C LEU A 752 13.30 -15.22 -64.88
N THR A 753 14.47 -15.73 -64.46
CA THR A 753 14.63 -17.08 -63.92
C THR A 753 15.17 -17.03 -62.49
N PRO A 754 14.40 -17.43 -61.46
CA PRO A 754 14.86 -17.39 -60.07
C PRO A 754 15.97 -18.41 -59.77
N CYS A 755 17.16 -17.93 -59.39
CA CYS A 755 18.33 -18.80 -59.17
C CYS A 755 18.12 -19.81 -58.02
N SER A 756 17.20 -19.53 -57.08
CA SER A 756 16.98 -20.32 -55.87
C SER A 756 15.91 -21.43 -56.00
N SER A 757 15.21 -21.57 -57.13
CA SER A 757 14.18 -22.60 -57.33
C SER A 757 13.87 -22.85 -58.82
N PRO A 758 14.71 -23.60 -59.55
CA PRO A 758 14.52 -23.87 -60.98
C PRO A 758 13.25 -24.69 -61.31
N ALA A 759 12.57 -25.26 -60.30
CA ALA A 759 11.32 -26.00 -60.48
C ALA A 759 10.07 -25.09 -60.63
N LYS A 760 10.15 -23.81 -60.27
CA LYS A 760 9.12 -22.81 -60.63
C LYS A 760 9.57 -22.15 -61.92
N GLY A 761 8.96 -22.56 -63.04
CA GLY A 761 9.41 -22.22 -64.38
C GLY A 761 9.66 -20.73 -64.61
N SER A 762 10.68 -20.45 -65.43
CA SER A 762 11.08 -19.10 -65.84
C SER A 762 9.90 -18.31 -66.41
N GLN A 763 9.73 -17.05 -65.99
CA GLN A 763 8.70 -16.18 -66.52
C GLN A 763 9.25 -15.36 -67.69
N ALA A 764 8.68 -15.56 -68.88
CA ALA A 764 9.01 -14.80 -70.08
C ALA A 764 7.95 -13.70 -70.32
N TYR A 765 8.41 -12.48 -70.56
CA TYR A 765 7.58 -11.31 -70.87
C TYR A 765 7.84 -10.88 -72.30
N THR A 766 6.80 -10.91 -73.14
CA THR A 766 6.86 -10.59 -74.58
C THR A 766 6.27 -9.22 -74.94
N ALA A 767 5.65 -8.52 -73.98
CA ALA A 767 5.11 -7.17 -74.14
C ALA A 767 4.99 -6.46 -72.78
N LYS A 768 4.83 -5.13 -72.79
CA LYS A 768 4.73 -4.28 -71.57
C LYS A 768 5.96 -4.41 -70.66
N VAL A 769 7.13 -4.43 -71.28
CA VAL A 769 8.44 -4.40 -70.63
C VAL A 769 9.00 -2.99 -70.79
N TYR A 770 9.38 -2.34 -69.69
CA TYR A 770 10.01 -1.01 -69.68
C TYR A 770 11.15 -0.98 -68.68
N ALA A 771 12.26 -0.33 -69.03
CA ALA A 771 13.34 0.01 -68.09
C ALA A 771 13.40 1.53 -67.92
N SER A 772 13.89 2.02 -66.79
CA SER A 772 14.05 3.45 -66.53
C SER A 772 15.12 3.69 -65.47
N PRO A 773 15.88 4.81 -65.53
CA PRO A 773 16.88 5.15 -64.52
C PRO A 773 16.23 5.48 -63.17
N THR A 774 17.02 5.52 -62.09
CA THR A 774 16.57 5.97 -60.77
C THR A 774 17.51 6.99 -60.17
N ASP A 775 16.99 8.16 -59.82
CA ASP A 775 17.76 9.28 -59.25
C ASP A 775 18.39 8.96 -57.87
N SER A 776 17.96 7.86 -57.24
CA SER A 776 18.30 7.51 -55.87
C SER A 776 19.46 6.51 -55.72
N ALA A 777 19.87 5.84 -56.80
CA ALA A 777 20.95 4.85 -56.81
C ALA A 777 21.48 4.64 -58.25
N PRO A 778 22.67 5.17 -58.61
CA PRO A 778 23.15 5.17 -60.00
C PRO A 778 23.56 3.78 -60.52
N ASP A 779 23.78 2.79 -59.65
CA ASP A 779 24.03 1.39 -60.00
C ASP A 779 22.75 0.56 -60.17
N CYS A 780 21.58 1.20 -60.10
CA CYS A 780 20.28 0.54 -60.15
C CYS A 780 19.40 1.08 -61.30
N PHE A 781 18.46 0.28 -61.75
CA PHE A 781 17.41 0.70 -62.67
C PHE A 781 16.04 0.13 -62.27
N ILE A 782 14.96 0.78 -62.71
CA ILE A 782 13.59 0.36 -62.46
C ILE A 782 13.09 -0.42 -63.68
N LEU A 783 12.90 -1.73 -63.51
CA LEU A 783 12.31 -2.65 -64.49
C LEU A 783 10.81 -2.82 -64.23
N ARG A 784 9.97 -2.46 -65.19
CA ARG A 784 8.51 -2.65 -65.13
C ARG A 784 8.10 -3.77 -66.09
N VAL A 785 7.57 -4.86 -65.54
CA VAL A 785 7.13 -6.05 -66.28
C VAL A 785 5.84 -6.60 -65.72
N GLY A 786 4.89 -6.99 -66.58
CA GLY A 786 3.64 -7.65 -66.17
C GLY A 786 2.79 -6.88 -65.16
N GLY A 787 2.88 -5.54 -65.14
CA GLY A 787 2.20 -4.68 -64.16
C GLY A 787 2.90 -4.53 -62.81
N SER A 788 4.03 -5.22 -62.58
CA SER A 788 4.89 -5.03 -61.41
C SER A 788 6.09 -4.16 -61.75
N SER A 789 6.51 -3.31 -60.80
CA SER A 789 7.78 -2.59 -60.87
C SER A 789 8.80 -3.29 -59.97
N TYR A 790 10.04 -3.41 -60.43
CA TYR A 790 11.17 -3.97 -59.71
C TYR A 790 12.33 -2.99 -59.74
N LEU A 791 12.99 -2.78 -58.60
CA LEU A 791 14.31 -2.18 -58.55
C LEU A 791 15.33 -3.30 -58.83
N VAL A 792 16.18 -3.09 -59.82
CA VAL A 792 17.20 -4.03 -60.29
C VAL A 792 18.57 -3.41 -60.03
N GLN A 793 19.44 -4.11 -59.31
CA GLN A 793 20.82 -3.66 -59.08
C GLN A 793 21.74 -4.30 -60.12
N ALA A 794 22.40 -3.47 -60.92
CA ALA A 794 23.37 -3.88 -61.94
C ALA A 794 24.78 -4.01 -61.34
N LYS A 795 25.78 -4.30 -62.19
CA LYS A 795 27.19 -4.39 -61.76
C LYS A 795 27.77 -3.02 -61.39
N ASP A 796 27.46 -2.02 -62.20
CA ASP A 796 27.89 -0.63 -62.08
C ASP A 796 26.90 0.26 -62.87
N ALA A 797 27.05 1.59 -62.76
CA ALA A 797 26.15 2.54 -63.43
C ALA A 797 26.16 2.39 -64.96
N THR A 798 27.32 2.09 -65.56
CA THR A 798 27.43 1.94 -67.02
C THR A 798 26.82 0.64 -67.53
N ASP A 799 26.76 -0.40 -66.70
CA ASP A 799 26.00 -1.62 -66.98
C ASP A 799 24.49 -1.37 -66.82
N ALA A 800 24.05 -0.62 -65.81
CA ALA A 800 22.65 -0.21 -65.65
C ALA A 800 22.14 0.56 -66.87
N ASP A 801 22.87 1.57 -67.35
CA ASP A 801 22.52 2.36 -68.53
C ASP A 801 22.41 1.51 -69.80
N ARG A 802 23.32 0.55 -70.00
CA ARG A 802 23.25 -0.41 -71.12
C ARG A 802 22.02 -1.31 -71.03
N TRP A 803 21.73 -1.87 -69.85
CA TRP A 803 20.52 -2.68 -69.66
C TRP A 803 19.23 -1.89 -69.88
N ILE A 804 19.19 -0.60 -69.52
CA ILE A 804 18.06 0.27 -69.86
C ILE A 804 17.96 0.42 -71.39
N HIS A 805 19.05 0.79 -72.06
CA HIS A 805 19.09 1.02 -73.51
C HIS A 805 18.63 -0.19 -74.32
N ASP A 806 19.16 -1.38 -74.01
CA ASP A 806 18.87 -2.61 -74.75
C ASP A 806 17.43 -3.07 -74.53
N ILE A 807 16.90 -2.95 -73.30
CA ILE A 807 15.50 -3.30 -73.01
C ILE A 807 14.54 -2.33 -73.72
N GLU A 808 14.82 -1.02 -73.67
CA GLU A 808 13.97 -0.03 -74.33
C GLU A 808 13.99 -0.17 -75.86
N THR A 809 15.16 -0.34 -76.48
CA THR A 809 15.28 -0.53 -77.94
C THR A 809 14.58 -1.81 -78.40
N THR A 810 14.80 -2.93 -77.71
CA THR A 810 14.21 -4.25 -78.04
C THR A 810 12.68 -4.23 -78.01
N PHE A 811 12.08 -3.58 -77.00
CA PHE A 811 10.62 -3.56 -76.83
C PHE A 811 9.93 -2.33 -77.46
N LYS A 812 10.68 -1.38 -78.03
CA LYS A 812 10.14 -0.12 -78.60
C LYS A 812 8.99 -0.34 -79.58
N ALA A 813 9.18 -1.22 -80.56
CA ALA A 813 8.17 -1.51 -81.58
C ALA A 813 6.96 -2.28 -81.02
N VAL A 814 7.19 -3.25 -80.14
CA VAL A 814 6.13 -4.11 -79.59
C VAL A 814 5.24 -3.36 -78.59
N ASN A 815 5.83 -2.49 -77.77
CA ASN A 815 5.07 -1.61 -76.87
C ASN A 815 4.25 -0.57 -77.66
N ALA A 816 4.72 -0.11 -78.82
CA ALA A 816 3.96 0.80 -79.69
C ALA A 816 2.75 0.13 -80.37
N ILE A 817 2.86 -1.15 -80.74
CA ILE A 817 1.73 -1.91 -81.31
C ILE A 817 0.66 -2.20 -80.25
N THR A 818 1.07 -2.52 -79.01
CA THR A 818 0.13 -2.83 -77.92
C THR A 818 -0.61 -1.62 -77.34
N THR A 819 -0.24 -0.39 -77.69
CA THR A 819 -0.97 0.84 -77.32
C THR A 819 -1.96 1.34 -78.38
N GLY A 820 -1.92 0.82 -79.62
CA GLY A 820 -2.74 1.31 -80.74
C GLY A 820 -4.19 0.79 -80.81
N SER A 821 -4.60 -0.15 -79.96
CA SER A 821 -5.87 -0.89 -80.10
C SER A 821 -7.09 -0.26 -79.39
N ALA A 822 -7.10 1.06 -79.15
CA ALA A 822 -8.17 1.72 -78.39
C ALA A 822 -8.40 3.20 -78.78
N SER A 823 -8.91 3.47 -79.99
CA SER A 823 -9.74 4.67 -80.26
C SER A 823 -10.37 4.69 -81.66
N HIS A 824 -11.67 4.39 -81.73
CA HIS A 824 -12.59 5.14 -82.59
C HIS A 824 -14.01 5.05 -82.03
N GLY A 825 -14.59 6.19 -81.70
CA GLY A 825 -15.86 6.29 -80.95
C GLY A 825 -16.19 7.72 -80.50
N SER A 826 -15.85 8.72 -81.31
CA SER A 826 -16.19 10.15 -81.17
C SER A 826 -17.53 10.46 -81.86
N GLY A 827 -18.29 11.52 -81.55
CA GLY A 827 -18.03 12.67 -80.67
C GLY A 827 -19.15 13.72 -80.74
N ALA A 828 -18.79 15.02 -80.75
CA ALA A 828 -19.62 16.24 -80.58
C ALA A 828 -20.14 16.46 -79.13
N GLY A 829 -20.28 17.66 -78.54
CA GLY A 829 -19.92 19.06 -78.90
C GLY A 829 -20.77 20.05 -78.03
N SER A 830 -20.39 21.29 -77.71
CA SER A 830 -19.13 22.07 -77.87
C SER A 830 -19.17 23.37 -77.03
N GLY A 831 -18.02 24.00 -76.72
CA GLY A 831 -17.88 25.28 -75.97
C GLY A 831 -17.40 25.10 -74.51
N SER A 832 -16.47 25.88 -73.94
CA SER A 832 -15.71 27.07 -74.40
C SER A 832 -14.31 27.17 -73.71
N HIS A 833 -13.50 28.19 -74.06
CA HIS A 833 -12.17 28.62 -73.55
C HIS A 833 -11.87 28.46 -72.02
N SER A 834 -10.62 28.45 -71.50
CA SER A 834 -9.25 28.77 -72.01
C SER A 834 -8.14 28.14 -71.12
N GLY A 835 -6.86 28.23 -71.53
CA GLY A 835 -5.66 27.97 -70.71
C GLY A 835 -5.43 28.99 -69.57
N ASN A 836 -4.25 29.18 -68.96
CA ASN A 836 -2.89 28.65 -69.13
C ASN A 836 -2.05 29.23 -67.96
N THR A 837 -1.10 28.49 -67.37
CA THR A 837 0.17 28.99 -66.75
C THR A 837 0.10 29.98 -65.53
N THR A 838 1.13 30.22 -64.69
CA THR A 838 2.59 29.90 -64.68
C THR A 838 3.15 29.83 -63.23
N ALA A 839 4.49 29.74 -63.08
CA ALA A 839 5.23 29.51 -61.83
C ALA A 839 5.55 30.76 -60.95
N ALA A 840 5.99 30.47 -59.72
CA ALA A 840 6.90 31.21 -58.80
C ALA A 840 6.57 32.65 -58.34
N ASP A 841 6.60 32.92 -57.02
CA ASP A 841 7.76 33.53 -56.31
C ASP A 841 7.54 33.59 -54.76
N GLN A 842 8.41 34.31 -54.04
CA GLN A 842 8.63 34.36 -52.58
C GLN A 842 7.53 34.94 -51.66
N SER A 843 7.29 34.23 -50.55
CA SER A 843 7.30 34.71 -49.14
C SER A 843 6.23 35.67 -48.54
N VAL A 844 6.09 35.54 -47.20
CA VAL A 844 5.54 36.46 -46.18
C VAL A 844 4.01 36.54 -45.96
N ALA A 845 3.58 35.86 -44.87
CA ALA A 845 2.54 36.23 -43.88
C ALA A 845 1.07 36.43 -44.35
N ASN A 846 0.02 36.37 -43.50
CA ASN A 846 -0.04 36.40 -42.04
C ASN A 846 -1.36 35.79 -41.47
N ARG A 847 -1.37 35.47 -40.17
CA ARG A 847 -2.52 35.39 -39.22
C ARG A 847 -3.75 34.45 -39.48
N ARG A 848 -3.73 33.37 -38.67
CA ARG A 848 -4.67 32.96 -37.59
C ARG A 848 -6.18 32.66 -37.86
N PRO A 849 -6.81 31.75 -37.04
CA PRO A 849 -8.18 31.26 -37.23
C PRO A 849 -9.19 31.59 -36.09
N GLN A 850 -10.49 31.41 -36.36
CA GLN A 850 -11.59 31.02 -35.43
C GLN A 850 -12.63 30.26 -36.29
N VAL A 851 -13.27 29.13 -35.92
CA VAL A 851 -13.97 28.65 -34.70
C VAL A 851 -15.40 29.19 -34.53
N THR A 852 -16.39 28.32 -34.81
CA THR A 852 -17.75 28.24 -34.22
C THR A 852 -18.31 26.84 -34.54
N LEU A 853 -18.65 25.93 -33.61
CA LEU A 853 -19.71 25.91 -32.57
C LEU A 853 -21.16 25.76 -33.07
N ARG A 854 -21.82 24.65 -32.69
CA ARG A 854 -23.25 24.59 -32.34
C ARG A 854 -23.55 23.39 -31.41
N SER A 855 -24.71 23.41 -30.74
CA SER A 855 -24.90 22.89 -29.38
C SER A 855 -26.32 22.35 -29.08
N GLY A 856 -26.45 21.53 -28.03
CA GLY A 856 -27.69 21.21 -27.27
C GLY A 856 -27.46 19.97 -26.37
N SER A 857 -27.61 19.97 -25.02
CA SER A 857 -28.74 20.38 -24.15
C SER A 857 -29.94 19.43 -24.27
N MET A 858 -30.62 18.87 -23.25
CA MET A 858 -30.59 18.88 -21.75
C MET A 858 -31.47 17.67 -21.29
N ALA A 859 -31.59 17.19 -20.04
CA ALA A 859 -30.98 17.41 -18.71
C ALA A 859 -31.25 16.15 -17.83
N GLY A 860 -30.78 16.09 -16.58
CA GLY A 860 -31.05 15.00 -15.60
C GLY A 860 -30.02 14.92 -14.49
#